data_AF-A0A942BCR6-F1
#
_entry.id   AF-A0A942BCR6-F1
#
_cell.length_a   1.000
_cell.length_b   1.000
_cell.length_c   1.000
_cell.angle_alpha   90.00
_cell.angle_beta   90.00
_cell.angle_gamma   90.00
#
_symmetry.space_group_name_H-M   'P 1'
#
loop_
_entity.id
_entity.type
_entity.pdbx_description
1 polymer ?
#
loop_
_entity_poly.entity_id
_entity_poly.type
_entity_poly.pdbx_seq_one_letter_code
_entity_poly.pdbx_strand_id
1 'polypeptide(L)'
;MHTSVLLSMLLAVGATPHQDAKVTCQIRAAAAPVVVEQIAKQTGLKLASDRNMWRDYLCVSVKDVAADQLLAKVAAACEAQWVVNGDTKTLVPDYTLRSRNQAAKAAASAQGFAKSIAKLVESLDPKPKKQGAAPTAPPKRNDQEGDEEYVQPTAGPGKRLLVAYIRALGPSYFARLEPDVRNVMSSSPTRMQSGLPALDPIPYLTKWVAEHNEMFKNSGEVGEGDVETVSPEQDELVKVMKDLGLEPDRFEQKPARIDAMPSKLLLIVANRKSWGGPKYTSVSLRAYNNQGKMVLSDEVPVSDDPTSQQFEELDLAAVPAGVAVAARDADDDEPPVKAKTPAVQTKLELSEGSKTWLRAHETRRMRRGAKEDKPVRPEDLDFVANMAANEPLSTLPTDFLFDMATRNNVNVVASLPDSLLDTFAYGAKEDKIFVENVSHTYFGGEKERVWNHPMVLAKEAGWWVATPQEPERARANRIDRVMASKALTAYRTSQWLTLDAAATFSASVPEEASTTFSSWTSCVLDLTPFGGIFGMGGNGGWMRIWGLLDPGSRQSLRQGSAVQFSVLPEGARKEISKKVFGADTQVMKFPPAKANNDLQIMNSMMMGMAMGSEGGGFDLADEPTEFLPNGLDMRGRLMSQSFSEPYFLASGVDISFMESAALGAEEYALFDIMSGMPGMAQEESLNMSGAKLKVGKRISMRLRAEVAPQRGLQGMLMDPEKPGDTEYTSKNLPADIQSEIERKKGLIKASPLMKLLSLSFSQMGRGGGVAPPPQ
;
A
#
# COMPACT_ATOMS: atom_id res chain seq x y z
N MET A 1 7.52 -65.81 -51.51
CA MET A 1 6.75 -64.94 -52.41
C MET A 1 6.54 -63.60 -51.72
N HIS A 2 6.88 -62.53 -52.45
CA HIS A 2 6.75 -61.09 -52.14
C HIS A 2 7.64 -60.48 -51.04
N THR A 3 8.91 -60.38 -51.43
CA THR A 3 9.79 -59.21 -51.28
C THR A 3 9.08 -57.86 -51.52
N SER A 4 9.22 -56.92 -50.59
CA SER A 4 9.14 -55.48 -50.87
C SER A 4 10.28 -54.76 -50.16
N VAL A 5 11.24 -54.36 -51.00
CA VAL A 5 12.34 -53.44 -50.74
C VAL A 5 11.77 -52.03 -50.62
N LEU A 6 12.14 -51.26 -49.60
CA LEU A 6 11.93 -49.81 -49.58
C LEU A 6 13.19 -49.10 -49.06
N LEU A 7 14.02 -48.85 -50.06
CA LEU A 7 15.00 -47.80 -50.26
C LEU A 7 15.12 -46.71 -49.18
N SER A 8 16.31 -46.65 -48.59
CA SER A 8 16.87 -45.52 -47.85
C SER A 8 16.85 -44.23 -48.68
N MET A 9 16.14 -43.20 -48.20
CA MET A 9 16.39 -41.81 -48.56
C MET A 9 17.02 -41.13 -47.34
N LEU A 10 18.35 -41.10 -47.31
CA LEU A 10 19.11 -40.15 -46.50
C LEU A 10 18.86 -38.76 -47.10
N LEU A 11 17.89 -38.03 -46.56
CA LEU A 11 17.86 -36.59 -46.68
C LEU A 11 18.99 -36.05 -45.81
N ALA A 12 20.12 -35.73 -46.45
CA ALA A 12 21.12 -34.84 -45.88
C ALA A 12 20.45 -33.46 -45.72
N VAL A 13 19.79 -33.25 -44.57
CA VAL A 13 19.46 -31.91 -44.09
C VAL A 13 20.82 -31.26 -43.86
N GLY A 14 21.22 -30.38 -44.77
CA GLY A 14 22.39 -29.54 -44.58
C GLY A 14 22.20 -28.81 -43.25
N ALA A 15 23.01 -29.18 -42.25
CA ALA A 15 23.15 -28.41 -41.02
C ALA A 15 23.45 -26.98 -41.45
N THR A 16 22.51 -26.08 -41.24
CA THR A 16 22.70 -24.68 -41.60
C THR A 16 23.82 -24.17 -40.70
N PRO A 17 24.91 -23.61 -41.25
CA PRO A 17 26.12 -23.26 -40.49
C PRO A 17 25.92 -22.18 -39.41
N HIS A 18 24.70 -21.71 -39.19
CA HIS A 18 24.34 -20.75 -38.15
C HIS A 18 24.02 -21.36 -36.78
N GLN A 19 23.85 -22.69 -36.66
CA GLN A 19 23.49 -23.30 -35.37
C GLN A 19 24.66 -23.39 -34.36
N ASP A 20 25.91 -23.47 -34.85
CA ASP A 20 27.11 -23.55 -34.01
C ASP A 20 27.70 -22.17 -33.66
N ALA A 21 27.07 -21.08 -34.10
CA ALA A 21 27.53 -19.73 -33.80
C ALA A 21 27.42 -19.45 -32.29
N LYS A 22 28.58 -19.27 -31.65
CA LYS A 22 28.66 -18.82 -30.27
C LYS A 22 28.38 -17.32 -30.20
N VAL A 23 27.57 -16.93 -29.24
CA VAL A 23 27.11 -15.57 -29.00
C VAL A 23 27.77 -15.05 -27.73
N THR A 24 28.37 -13.88 -27.84
CA THR A 24 28.82 -13.08 -26.70
C THR A 24 28.17 -11.73 -26.83
N CYS A 25 27.26 -11.39 -25.91
CA CYS A 25 26.59 -10.10 -25.93
C CYS A 25 26.15 -9.65 -24.54
N GLN A 26 26.11 -8.34 -24.35
CA GLN A 26 25.49 -7.67 -23.22
C GLN A 26 24.43 -6.72 -23.75
N ILE A 27 23.17 -7.03 -23.47
CA ILE A 27 22.00 -6.26 -23.87
C ILE A 27 21.34 -5.74 -22.60
N ARG A 28 21.37 -4.41 -22.44
CA ARG A 28 20.73 -3.75 -21.29
C ARG A 28 19.22 -3.93 -21.34
N ALA A 29 18.56 -3.79 -20.18
CA ALA A 29 17.13 -4.04 -20.12
C ALA A 29 16.32 -3.19 -21.12
N ALA A 30 15.50 -3.86 -21.93
CA ALA A 30 14.58 -3.22 -22.86
C ALA A 30 13.36 -4.11 -23.09
N ALA A 31 12.31 -3.58 -23.72
CA ALA A 31 11.16 -4.40 -24.09
C ALA A 31 11.59 -5.57 -24.98
N ALA A 32 10.97 -6.74 -24.80
CA ALA A 32 11.29 -7.97 -25.52
C ALA A 32 11.52 -7.80 -27.03
N PRO A 33 10.70 -7.06 -27.81
CA PRO A 33 10.97 -6.87 -29.25
C PRO A 33 12.34 -6.24 -29.53
N VAL A 34 12.79 -5.28 -28.71
CA VAL A 34 14.08 -4.61 -28.87
C VAL A 34 15.23 -5.58 -28.58
N VAL A 35 15.10 -6.37 -27.51
CA VAL A 35 16.12 -7.36 -27.12
C VAL A 35 16.22 -8.47 -28.17
N VAL A 36 15.07 -8.97 -28.66
CA VAL A 36 15.01 -9.98 -29.72
C VAL A 36 15.64 -9.47 -31.01
N GLU A 37 15.40 -8.22 -31.39
CA GLU A 37 16.04 -7.59 -32.56
C GLU A 37 17.57 -7.51 -32.38
N GLN A 38 18.05 -7.17 -31.19
CA GLN A 38 19.49 -7.13 -30.92
C GLN A 38 20.12 -8.53 -30.95
N ILE A 39 19.45 -9.56 -30.42
CA ILE A 39 19.91 -10.95 -30.53
C ILE A 39 19.92 -11.40 -32.00
N ALA A 40 18.91 -11.04 -32.80
CA ALA A 40 18.88 -11.34 -34.23
C ALA A 40 20.11 -10.77 -34.95
N LYS A 41 20.48 -9.51 -34.65
CA LYS A 41 21.67 -8.87 -35.21
C LYS A 41 22.97 -9.58 -34.83
N GLN A 42 23.08 -10.07 -33.59
CA GLN A 42 24.27 -10.77 -33.10
C GLN A 42 24.38 -12.21 -33.63
N THR A 43 23.25 -12.87 -33.88
CA THR A 43 23.19 -14.29 -34.28
C THR A 43 23.05 -14.51 -35.78
N GLY A 44 22.59 -13.49 -36.52
CA GLY A 44 22.19 -13.63 -37.92
C GLY A 44 20.84 -14.35 -38.12
N LEU A 45 20.14 -14.73 -37.05
CA LEU A 45 18.86 -15.40 -37.13
C LEU A 45 17.72 -14.43 -37.45
N LYS A 46 16.72 -14.87 -38.21
CA LYS A 46 15.47 -14.13 -38.40
C LYS A 46 14.60 -14.32 -37.15
N LEU A 47 14.66 -13.38 -36.22
CA LEU A 47 13.86 -13.41 -35.00
C LEU A 47 12.80 -12.30 -35.00
N ALA A 48 11.65 -12.59 -34.40
CA ALA A 48 10.57 -11.63 -34.18
C ALA A 48 9.96 -11.83 -32.78
N SER A 49 9.14 -10.89 -32.33
CA SER A 49 8.40 -10.97 -31.07
C SER A 49 6.94 -10.64 -31.27
N ASP A 50 6.05 -11.41 -30.66
CA ASP A 50 4.62 -11.13 -30.64
C ASP A 50 4.30 -9.86 -29.84
N ARG A 51 3.18 -9.21 -30.17
CA ARG A 51 2.73 -7.99 -29.50
C ARG A 51 2.48 -8.19 -28.00
N ASN A 52 2.05 -9.37 -27.58
CA ASN A 52 1.79 -9.68 -26.17
C ASN A 52 3.07 -9.78 -25.33
N MET A 53 4.24 -9.82 -25.97
CA MET A 53 5.55 -9.81 -25.28
C MET A 53 6.06 -8.39 -25.01
N TRP A 54 5.41 -7.34 -25.52
CA TRP A 54 5.91 -5.95 -25.42
C TRP A 54 5.96 -5.41 -23.98
N ARG A 55 5.31 -6.09 -23.03
CA ARG A 55 5.35 -5.76 -21.61
C ARG A 55 6.40 -6.54 -20.84
N ASP A 56 7.05 -7.53 -21.46
CA ASP A 56 8.17 -8.25 -20.87
C ASP A 56 9.46 -7.45 -21.15
N TYR A 57 10.16 -7.04 -20.09
CA TYR A 57 11.43 -6.34 -20.19
C TYR A 57 12.57 -7.30 -19.91
N LEU A 58 13.52 -7.41 -20.83
CA LEU A 58 14.57 -8.42 -20.78
C LEU A 58 15.96 -7.80 -20.71
N CYS A 59 16.83 -8.40 -19.92
CA CYS A 59 18.26 -8.11 -19.84
C CYS A 59 19.05 -9.38 -20.14
N VAL A 60 20.15 -9.28 -20.90
CA VAL A 60 20.97 -10.42 -21.32
C VAL A 60 22.45 -10.08 -21.12
N SER A 61 23.20 -10.97 -20.47
CA SER A 61 24.67 -10.93 -20.41
C SER A 61 25.18 -12.34 -20.60
N VAL A 62 25.72 -12.64 -21.78
CA VAL A 62 26.20 -13.98 -22.13
C VAL A 62 27.57 -13.93 -22.79
N LYS A 63 28.34 -15.01 -22.59
CA LYS A 63 29.66 -15.19 -23.17
C LYS A 63 29.80 -16.60 -23.74
N ASP A 64 30.14 -16.66 -25.02
CA ASP A 64 30.48 -17.87 -25.78
C ASP A 64 29.39 -18.96 -25.73
N VAL A 65 28.11 -18.56 -25.73
CA VAL A 65 26.96 -19.47 -25.62
C VAL A 65 26.37 -19.82 -27.00
N ALA A 66 25.88 -21.04 -27.18
CA ALA A 66 25.18 -21.38 -28.42
C ALA A 66 23.88 -20.56 -28.55
N ALA A 67 23.55 -20.11 -29.77
CA ALA A 67 22.36 -19.28 -30.00
C ALA A 67 21.08 -19.96 -29.50
N ASP A 68 20.88 -21.25 -29.74
CA ASP A 68 19.70 -21.99 -29.28
C ASP A 68 19.59 -22.06 -27.74
N GLN A 69 20.73 -22.11 -27.03
CA GLN A 69 20.74 -22.05 -25.56
C GLN A 69 20.32 -20.67 -25.06
N LEU A 70 20.84 -19.58 -25.66
CA LEU A 70 20.41 -18.22 -25.35
C LEU A 70 18.91 -18.04 -25.59
N LEU A 71 18.41 -18.48 -26.75
CA LEU A 71 16.99 -18.37 -27.09
C LEU A 71 16.11 -19.14 -26.08
N ALA A 72 16.53 -20.33 -25.65
CA ALA A 72 15.82 -21.09 -24.61
C ALA A 72 15.77 -20.35 -23.27
N LYS A 73 16.88 -19.70 -22.86
CA LYS A 73 16.96 -18.92 -21.61
C LYS A 73 16.13 -17.64 -21.68
N VAL A 74 16.10 -16.96 -22.83
CA VAL A 74 15.19 -15.84 -23.10
C VAL A 74 13.73 -16.25 -22.97
N ALA A 75 13.35 -17.37 -23.58
CA ALA A 75 11.99 -17.89 -23.49
C ALA A 75 11.60 -18.24 -22.03
N ALA A 76 12.50 -18.91 -21.30
CA ALA A 76 12.29 -19.25 -19.89
C ALA A 76 12.10 -18.02 -19.01
N ALA A 77 12.90 -16.97 -19.20
CA ALA A 77 12.85 -15.76 -18.36
C ALA A 77 11.51 -15.01 -18.45
N CYS A 78 10.79 -15.10 -19.57
CA CYS A 78 9.52 -14.40 -19.79
C CYS A 78 8.29 -15.31 -19.94
N GLU A 79 8.41 -16.58 -19.53
CA GLU A 79 7.34 -17.60 -19.67
C GLU A 79 6.77 -17.63 -21.10
N ALA A 80 7.68 -17.77 -22.05
CA ALA A 80 7.42 -17.71 -23.48
C ALA A 80 7.96 -18.96 -24.18
N GLN A 81 7.68 -19.05 -25.48
CA GLN A 81 8.18 -20.08 -26.37
C GLN A 81 8.51 -19.49 -27.74
N TRP A 82 9.41 -20.16 -28.47
CA TRP A 82 9.72 -19.80 -29.85
C TRP A 82 8.88 -20.63 -30.81
N VAL A 83 8.10 -19.97 -31.65
CA VAL A 83 7.33 -20.61 -32.73
C VAL A 83 8.01 -20.33 -34.06
N VAL A 84 8.20 -21.36 -34.87
CA VAL A 84 8.83 -21.25 -36.18
C VAL A 84 7.76 -21.01 -37.25
N ASN A 85 7.82 -19.85 -37.91
CA ASN A 85 6.94 -19.48 -39.02
C ASN A 85 7.79 -19.26 -40.27
N GLY A 86 7.90 -20.29 -41.10
CA GLY A 86 8.87 -20.32 -42.20
C GLY A 86 10.30 -20.22 -41.66
N ASP A 87 11.06 -19.23 -42.11
CA ASP A 87 12.43 -19.00 -41.65
C ASP A 87 12.53 -18.18 -40.36
N THR A 88 11.41 -17.63 -39.88
CA THR A 88 11.41 -16.69 -38.75
C THR A 88 11.02 -17.41 -37.46
N LYS A 89 11.86 -17.31 -36.41
CA LYS A 89 11.49 -17.72 -35.06
C LYS A 89 10.82 -16.53 -34.36
N THR A 90 9.56 -16.68 -33.95
CA THR A 90 8.80 -15.64 -33.24
C THR A 90 8.68 -16.01 -31.76
N LEU A 91 9.08 -15.12 -30.86
CA LEU A 91 8.86 -15.24 -29.42
C LEU A 91 7.39 -14.94 -29.13
N VAL A 92 6.66 -15.91 -28.61
CA VAL A 92 5.24 -15.79 -28.25
C VAL A 92 5.02 -16.20 -26.79
N PRO A 93 3.99 -15.70 -26.10
CA PRO A 93 3.63 -16.21 -24.78
C PRO A 93 3.40 -17.72 -24.80
N ASP A 94 3.92 -18.43 -23.81
CA ASP A 94 3.51 -19.81 -23.54
C ASP A 94 2.30 -19.76 -22.60
N TYR A 95 1.10 -19.69 -23.17
CA TYR A 95 -0.14 -19.62 -22.40
C TYR A 95 -0.35 -20.85 -21.51
N THR A 96 0.16 -22.01 -21.91
CA THR A 96 0.07 -23.24 -21.11
C THR A 96 0.95 -23.13 -19.87
N LEU A 97 2.21 -22.71 -20.04
CA LEU A 97 3.13 -22.47 -18.93
C LEU A 97 2.62 -21.37 -18.00
N ARG A 98 2.19 -20.23 -18.56
CA ARG A 98 1.65 -19.09 -17.79
C ARG A 98 0.43 -19.52 -16.96
N SER A 99 -0.53 -20.23 -17.57
CA SER A 99 -1.71 -20.74 -16.86
C SER A 99 -1.33 -21.75 -15.77
N ARG A 100 -0.38 -22.66 -16.04
CA ARG A 100 0.12 -23.62 -15.04
C ARG A 100 0.80 -22.92 -13.87
N ASN A 101 1.64 -21.93 -14.13
CA ASN A 101 2.35 -21.18 -13.09
C ASN A 101 1.37 -20.34 -12.25
N GLN A 102 0.38 -19.72 -12.89
CA GLN A 102 -0.70 -19.01 -12.21
C GLN A 102 -1.51 -19.96 -11.31
N ALA A 103 -1.88 -21.15 -11.80
CA ALA A 103 -2.56 -22.17 -11.02
C ALA A 103 -1.72 -22.68 -9.84
N ALA A 104 -0.41 -22.89 -10.05
CA ALA A 104 0.51 -23.31 -8.98
C ALA A 104 0.63 -22.24 -7.89
N LYS A 105 0.70 -20.96 -8.27
CA LYS A 105 0.73 -19.84 -7.32
C LYS A 105 -0.60 -19.72 -6.56
N ALA A 106 -1.74 -19.84 -7.25
CA ALA A 106 -3.04 -19.86 -6.61
C ALA A 106 -3.18 -21.03 -5.63
N ALA A 107 -2.63 -22.21 -5.97
CA ALA A 107 -2.59 -23.36 -5.08
C ALA A 107 -1.68 -23.13 -3.86
N ALA A 108 -0.51 -22.51 -4.04
CA ALA A 108 0.39 -22.16 -2.94
C ALA A 108 -0.24 -21.13 -1.99
N SER A 109 -0.87 -20.07 -2.53
CA SER A 109 -1.63 -19.10 -1.74
C SER A 109 -2.80 -19.77 -1.01
N ALA A 110 -3.54 -20.67 -1.66
CA ALA A 110 -4.58 -21.46 -1.02
C ALA A 110 -4.04 -22.34 0.12
N GLN A 111 -2.84 -22.93 -0.01
CA GLN A 111 -2.20 -23.66 1.09
C GLN A 111 -1.82 -22.72 2.24
N GLY A 112 -1.35 -21.51 1.94
CA GLY A 112 -1.10 -20.44 2.92
C GLY A 112 -2.35 -20.11 3.73
N PHE A 113 -3.45 -19.81 3.03
CA PHE A 113 -4.74 -19.57 3.64
C PHE A 113 -5.24 -20.79 4.43
N ALA A 114 -5.05 -22.02 3.93
CA ALA A 114 -5.45 -23.23 4.64
C ALA A 114 -4.74 -23.34 6.00
N LYS A 115 -3.44 -23.00 6.07
CA LYS A 115 -2.68 -22.95 7.31
C LYS A 115 -3.18 -21.84 8.25
N SER A 116 -3.43 -20.63 7.73
CA SER A 116 -3.97 -19.52 8.52
C SER A 116 -5.34 -19.85 9.11
N ILE A 117 -6.24 -20.44 8.31
CA ILE A 117 -7.56 -20.91 8.76
C ILE A 117 -7.42 -22.03 9.80
N ALA A 118 -6.50 -22.98 9.62
CA ALA A 118 -6.28 -24.04 10.60
C ALA A 118 -5.80 -23.50 11.95
N LYS A 119 -4.86 -22.54 11.96
CA LYS A 119 -4.41 -21.84 13.18
C LYS A 119 -5.56 -21.09 13.85
N LEU A 120 -6.39 -20.44 13.06
CA LEU A 120 -7.57 -19.73 13.57
C LEU A 120 -8.60 -20.69 14.19
N VAL A 121 -8.74 -21.91 13.67
CA VAL A 121 -9.58 -22.95 14.28
C VAL A 121 -8.97 -23.46 15.58
N GLU A 122 -7.66 -23.70 15.61
CA GLU A 122 -6.95 -24.15 16.81
C GLU A 122 -7.03 -23.12 17.96
N SER A 123 -7.05 -21.83 17.65
CA SER A 123 -7.19 -20.77 18.65
C SER A 123 -8.60 -20.64 19.25
N LEU A 124 -9.63 -21.28 18.66
CA LEU A 124 -10.98 -21.27 19.24
C LEU A 124 -11.12 -22.18 20.46
N ASP A 125 -10.35 -23.28 20.49
CA ASP A 125 -10.40 -24.30 21.53
C ASP A 125 -8.96 -24.63 21.95
N PRO A 126 -8.27 -23.71 22.68
CA PRO A 126 -6.91 -23.94 23.10
C PRO A 126 -6.84 -25.20 23.94
N LYS A 127 -5.99 -26.16 23.54
CA LYS A 127 -5.75 -27.37 24.34
C LYS A 127 -5.33 -26.92 25.74
N PRO A 128 -5.90 -27.50 26.82
CA PRO A 128 -5.47 -27.16 28.17
C PRO A 128 -3.96 -27.35 28.24
N LYS A 129 -3.21 -26.27 28.55
CA LYS A 129 -1.77 -26.36 28.78
C LYS A 129 -1.60 -27.46 29.82
N LYS A 130 -0.85 -28.53 29.49
CA LYS A 130 -0.50 -29.56 30.46
C LYS A 130 0.15 -28.84 31.63
N GLN A 131 -0.54 -28.72 32.75
CA GLN A 131 0.03 -28.24 34.00
C GLN A 131 1.21 -29.16 34.30
N GLY A 132 2.42 -28.68 34.02
CA GLY A 132 3.63 -29.28 34.55
C GLY A 132 3.50 -29.27 36.07
N ALA A 133 3.98 -30.34 36.70
CA ALA A 133 3.88 -30.66 38.12
C ALA A 133 3.76 -29.44 39.06
N ALA A 134 2.78 -29.52 39.98
CA ALA A 134 2.55 -28.56 41.05
C ALA A 134 3.88 -28.06 41.66
N PRO A 135 4.12 -26.73 41.73
CA PRO A 135 5.26 -26.23 42.48
C PRO A 135 5.03 -26.55 43.96
N THR A 136 5.84 -27.46 44.50
CA THR A 136 5.81 -27.90 45.92
C THR A 136 6.37 -26.85 46.88
N ALA A 137 6.34 -25.57 46.54
CA ALA A 137 6.81 -24.49 47.40
C ALA A 137 5.73 -23.40 47.50
N PRO A 138 5.33 -23.00 48.73
CA PRO A 138 4.39 -21.90 48.91
C PRO A 138 5.03 -20.61 48.36
N PRO A 139 4.30 -19.80 47.59
CA PRO A 139 4.82 -18.56 47.04
C PRO A 139 5.17 -17.61 48.20
N LYS A 140 6.39 -17.07 48.18
CA LYS A 140 6.75 -15.95 49.04
C LYS A 140 5.88 -14.75 48.63
N ARG A 141 5.05 -14.28 49.55
CA ARG A 141 4.33 -13.00 49.46
C ARG A 141 5.36 -11.89 49.19
N ASN A 142 5.40 -11.40 47.96
CA ASN A 142 5.83 -10.05 47.67
C ASN A 142 4.55 -9.22 47.55
N ASP A 143 4.47 -8.14 48.32
CA ASP A 143 3.32 -7.24 48.39
C ASP A 143 3.26 -6.29 47.17
N GLN A 144 3.44 -6.83 45.96
CA GLN A 144 3.12 -6.11 44.72
C GLN A 144 1.68 -6.46 44.32
N GLU A 145 0.86 -5.42 44.25
CA GLU A 145 -0.52 -5.45 43.78
C GLU A 145 -0.64 -6.14 42.41
N GLY A 146 -1.53 -7.14 42.33
CA GLY A 146 -2.37 -7.32 41.14
C GLY A 146 -1.84 -8.13 39.96
N ASP A 147 -1.10 -9.23 40.16
CA ASP A 147 -0.93 -10.25 39.10
C ASP A 147 -2.08 -11.27 39.15
N GLU A 148 -3.29 -10.85 38.77
CA GLU A 148 -4.33 -11.80 38.37
C GLU A 148 -3.91 -12.43 37.04
N GLU A 149 -3.66 -13.74 37.07
CA GLU A 149 -3.38 -14.56 35.89
C GLU A 149 -4.54 -14.40 34.89
N TYR A 150 -4.32 -13.56 33.86
CA TYR A 150 -5.30 -13.23 32.83
C TYR A 150 -5.62 -14.52 32.04
N VAL A 151 -6.64 -15.27 32.48
CA VAL A 151 -7.19 -16.39 31.72
C VAL A 151 -7.74 -15.78 30.44
N GLN A 152 -7.01 -15.97 29.33
CA GLN A 152 -7.47 -15.46 28.04
C GLN A 152 -8.88 -15.99 27.77
N PRO A 153 -9.87 -15.11 27.53
CA PRO A 153 -11.23 -15.53 27.31
C PRO A 153 -11.26 -16.47 26.10
N THR A 154 -11.86 -17.65 26.30
CA THR A 154 -12.17 -18.58 25.20
C THR A 154 -12.89 -17.82 24.09
N ALA A 155 -12.57 -18.10 22.83
CA ALA A 155 -13.17 -17.41 21.70
C ALA A 155 -14.71 -17.39 21.78
N GLY A 156 -15.29 -16.19 21.70
CA GLY A 156 -16.73 -15.98 21.76
C GLY A 156 -17.51 -16.68 20.64
N PRO A 157 -18.82 -16.95 20.81
CA PRO A 157 -19.70 -17.60 19.84
C PRO A 157 -19.74 -16.92 18.47
N GLY A 158 -19.64 -15.59 18.43
CA GLY A 158 -19.58 -14.83 17.18
C GLY A 158 -18.31 -15.14 16.39
N LYS A 159 -17.15 -15.10 17.06
CA LYS A 159 -15.87 -15.55 16.47
C LYS A 159 -15.96 -17.00 15.99
N ARG A 160 -16.59 -17.90 16.75
CA ARG A 160 -16.80 -19.30 16.30
C ARG A 160 -17.68 -19.38 15.04
N LEU A 161 -18.76 -18.60 14.95
CA LEU A 161 -19.62 -18.51 13.76
C LEU A 161 -18.88 -17.94 12.56
N LEU A 162 -18.12 -16.86 12.76
CA LEU A 162 -17.28 -16.23 11.75
C LEU A 162 -16.26 -17.23 11.20
N VAL A 163 -15.56 -17.97 12.07
CA VAL A 163 -14.62 -19.03 11.64
C VAL A 163 -15.33 -20.16 10.92
N ALA A 164 -16.55 -20.55 11.31
CA ALA A 164 -17.35 -21.52 10.59
C ALA A 164 -17.66 -21.05 9.15
N TYR A 165 -17.99 -19.77 8.97
CA TYR A 165 -18.15 -19.18 7.63
C TYR A 165 -16.84 -19.13 6.85
N ILE A 166 -15.73 -18.74 7.47
CA ILE A 166 -14.40 -18.74 6.84
C ILE A 166 -14.05 -20.15 6.33
N ARG A 167 -14.31 -21.19 7.13
CA ARG A 167 -14.12 -22.59 6.72
C ARG A 167 -15.04 -22.99 5.57
N ALA A 168 -16.30 -22.54 5.59
CA ALA A 168 -17.28 -22.85 4.55
C ALA A 168 -16.91 -22.20 3.20
N LEU A 169 -16.30 -21.00 3.22
CA LEU A 169 -15.74 -20.37 2.02
C LEU A 169 -14.53 -21.13 1.48
N GLY A 170 -13.68 -21.61 2.39
CA GLY A 170 -12.51 -22.41 2.09
C GLY A 170 -11.32 -21.62 1.53
N PRO A 171 -10.10 -22.19 1.58
CA PRO A 171 -8.87 -21.49 1.23
C PRO A 171 -8.81 -20.99 -0.22
N SER A 172 -9.41 -21.74 -1.16
CA SER A 172 -9.41 -21.35 -2.57
C SER A 172 -10.27 -20.12 -2.87
N TYR A 173 -11.23 -19.79 -2.00
CA TYR A 173 -11.99 -18.54 -2.12
C TYR A 173 -11.04 -17.36 -1.89
N PHE A 174 -10.31 -17.37 -0.78
CA PHE A 174 -9.38 -16.31 -0.40
C PHE A 174 -8.21 -16.15 -1.40
N ALA A 175 -7.66 -17.27 -1.89
CA ALA A 175 -6.57 -17.26 -2.87
C ALA A 175 -6.94 -16.64 -4.23
N ARG A 176 -8.24 -16.53 -4.54
CA ARG A 176 -8.75 -15.91 -5.77
C ARG A 176 -9.22 -14.47 -5.59
N LEU A 177 -9.18 -13.93 -4.37
CA LEU A 177 -9.56 -12.54 -4.14
C LEU A 177 -8.53 -11.63 -4.79
N GLU A 178 -8.97 -10.87 -5.78
CA GLU A 178 -8.14 -9.82 -6.36
C GLU A 178 -7.84 -8.72 -5.31
N PRO A 179 -6.74 -7.98 -5.45
CA PRO A 179 -6.43 -6.86 -4.55
C PRO A 179 -7.51 -5.78 -4.58
N ASP A 180 -7.75 -5.17 -3.40
CA ASP A 180 -8.74 -4.11 -3.19
C ASP A 180 -10.21 -4.54 -3.45
N VAL A 181 -10.48 -5.84 -3.61
CA VAL A 181 -11.84 -6.38 -3.76
C VAL A 181 -12.50 -6.57 -2.40
N ARG A 182 -13.80 -6.27 -2.37
CA ARG A 182 -14.69 -6.49 -1.24
C ARG A 182 -15.94 -7.24 -1.69
N ASN A 183 -16.17 -8.38 -1.08
CA ASN A 183 -17.35 -9.20 -1.30
C ASN A 183 -18.24 -9.13 -0.05
N VAL A 184 -19.52 -8.84 -0.27
CA VAL A 184 -20.53 -8.82 0.80
C VAL A 184 -21.48 -9.98 0.58
N MET A 185 -21.63 -10.80 1.62
CA MET A 185 -22.58 -11.89 1.70
C MET A 185 -23.64 -11.58 2.75
N SER A 186 -24.84 -12.07 2.54
CA SER A 186 -26.00 -11.66 3.34
C SER A 186 -27.00 -12.79 3.52
N SER A 187 -27.66 -12.82 4.69
CA SER A 187 -28.79 -13.72 4.94
C SER A 187 -30.05 -13.33 4.15
N SER A 188 -30.08 -12.11 3.60
CA SER A 188 -31.15 -11.59 2.74
C SER A 188 -30.52 -10.67 1.69
N PRO A 189 -29.89 -11.27 0.65
CA PRO A 189 -28.99 -10.56 -0.24
C PRO A 189 -29.70 -9.58 -1.18
N THR A 190 -29.08 -8.42 -1.39
CA THR A 190 -29.38 -7.52 -2.52
C THR A 190 -28.72 -8.04 -3.80
N ARG A 191 -28.90 -7.38 -4.96
CA ARG A 191 -28.21 -7.80 -6.20
C ARG A 191 -26.70 -7.56 -6.17
N MET A 192 -26.23 -6.70 -5.28
CA MET A 192 -24.80 -6.45 -5.05
C MET A 192 -24.18 -7.41 -4.03
N GLN A 193 -24.99 -8.28 -3.43
CA GLN A 193 -24.56 -9.23 -2.41
C GLN A 193 -24.74 -10.66 -2.89
N SER A 194 -23.97 -11.57 -2.32
CA SER A 194 -24.18 -13.01 -2.47
C SER A 194 -24.89 -13.59 -1.24
N GLY A 195 -25.50 -14.76 -1.37
CA GLY A 195 -26.04 -15.47 -0.22
C GLY A 195 -24.92 -15.95 0.70
N LEU A 196 -25.19 -16.02 2.02
CA LEU A 196 -24.26 -16.66 2.95
C LEU A 196 -23.99 -18.13 2.57
N PRO A 197 -22.80 -18.67 2.85
CA PRO A 197 -22.53 -20.10 2.73
C PRO A 197 -23.58 -20.93 3.48
N ALA A 198 -23.86 -22.14 2.98
CA ALA A 198 -24.84 -23.05 3.58
C ALA A 198 -24.38 -23.51 4.97
N LEU A 199 -24.78 -22.74 5.98
CA LEU A 199 -24.54 -22.95 7.41
C LEU A 199 -25.79 -22.46 8.13
N ASP A 200 -26.28 -23.22 9.12
CA ASP A 200 -27.35 -22.75 9.99
C ASP A 200 -26.77 -21.80 11.05
N PRO A 201 -27.04 -20.48 10.99
CA PRO A 201 -26.49 -19.54 11.94
C PRO A 201 -27.21 -19.55 13.28
N ILE A 202 -28.44 -20.09 13.36
CA ILE A 202 -29.33 -19.90 14.51
C ILE A 202 -28.70 -20.37 15.83
N PRO A 203 -28.10 -21.58 15.94
CA PRO A 203 -27.52 -22.03 17.20
C PRO A 203 -26.39 -21.12 17.71
N TYR A 204 -25.54 -20.64 16.79
CA TYR A 204 -24.43 -19.77 17.12
C TYR A 204 -24.91 -18.37 17.50
N LEU A 205 -25.88 -17.83 16.76
CA LEU A 205 -26.44 -16.51 16.98
C LEU A 205 -27.20 -16.44 18.31
N THR A 206 -27.98 -17.47 18.65
CA THR A 206 -28.66 -17.56 19.95
C THR A 206 -27.65 -17.57 21.10
N LYS A 207 -26.55 -18.33 20.97
CA LYS A 207 -25.48 -18.34 21.97
C LYS A 207 -24.75 -16.99 22.04
N TRP A 208 -24.47 -16.37 20.90
CA TRP A 208 -23.82 -15.05 20.83
C TRP A 208 -24.66 -13.96 21.52
N VAL A 209 -25.97 -13.93 21.25
CA VAL A 209 -26.91 -13.03 21.92
C VAL A 209 -26.98 -13.31 23.42
N ALA A 210 -27.00 -14.58 23.84
CA ALA A 210 -27.06 -14.95 25.25
C ALA A 210 -25.81 -14.49 26.01
N GLU A 211 -24.61 -14.75 25.48
CA GLU A 211 -23.34 -14.34 26.09
C GLU A 211 -23.19 -12.81 26.11
N HIS A 212 -23.57 -12.12 25.04
CA HIS A 212 -23.63 -10.66 25.02
C HIS A 212 -24.54 -10.10 26.12
N ASN A 213 -25.74 -10.67 26.26
CA ASN A 213 -26.69 -10.27 27.30
C ASN A 213 -26.23 -10.64 28.72
N GLU A 214 -25.41 -11.67 28.88
CA GLU A 214 -24.79 -12.03 30.15
C GLU A 214 -23.66 -11.05 30.51
N MET A 215 -22.80 -10.70 29.56
CA MET A 215 -21.78 -9.64 29.73
C MET A 215 -22.44 -8.32 30.11
N PHE A 216 -23.55 -7.96 29.46
CA PHE A 216 -24.34 -6.78 29.82
C PHE A 216 -24.87 -6.82 31.26
N LYS A 217 -25.31 -7.98 31.77
CA LYS A 217 -25.76 -8.11 33.16
C LYS A 217 -24.60 -7.99 34.14
N ASN A 218 -23.45 -8.56 33.79
CA ASN A 218 -22.27 -8.62 34.66
C ASN A 218 -21.49 -7.30 34.69
N SER A 219 -21.68 -6.41 33.71
CA SER A 219 -21.08 -5.06 33.69
C SER A 219 -21.73 -4.07 34.67
N GLY A 220 -22.59 -4.52 35.58
CA GLY A 220 -23.03 -3.72 36.74
C GLY A 220 -24.09 -2.64 36.47
N GLU A 221 -24.56 -2.44 35.24
CA GLU A 221 -25.60 -1.43 34.92
C GLU A 221 -27.03 -1.90 35.23
N VAL A 222 -27.22 -2.55 36.37
CA VAL A 222 -28.54 -2.70 37.02
C VAL A 222 -28.49 -1.96 38.34
N GLY A 223 -28.58 -0.64 38.26
CA GLY A 223 -28.78 0.23 39.40
C GLY A 223 -29.12 1.65 38.95
N GLU A 224 -30.35 2.09 39.17
CA GLU A 224 -30.62 3.51 39.42
C GLU A 224 -29.83 3.90 40.67
N GLY A 225 -28.57 4.29 40.53
CA GLY A 225 -27.70 4.66 41.64
C GLY A 225 -26.22 4.57 41.29
N ASP A 226 -25.60 5.75 41.18
CA ASP A 226 -24.17 6.03 41.13
C ASP A 226 -23.35 5.35 40.03
N VAL A 227 -23.27 6.10 38.92
CA VAL A 227 -22.30 5.94 37.83
C VAL A 227 -20.89 5.89 38.41
N GLU A 228 -20.22 4.73 38.33
CA GLU A 228 -18.77 4.68 38.38
C GLU A 228 -18.26 5.57 37.23
N THR A 229 -17.66 6.70 37.62
CA THR A 229 -17.25 7.78 36.73
C THR A 229 -16.36 7.23 35.64
N VAL A 230 -16.88 7.23 34.40
CA VAL A 230 -16.07 7.33 33.19
C VAL A 230 -14.97 8.35 33.49
N SER A 231 -13.70 8.00 33.24
CA SER A 231 -12.63 8.93 33.60
C SER A 231 -12.92 10.27 32.91
N PRO A 232 -12.66 11.43 33.56
CA PRO A 232 -12.91 12.74 32.95
C PRO A 232 -12.29 12.86 31.54
N GLU A 233 -11.20 12.12 31.29
CA GLU A 233 -10.52 12.03 30.00
C GLU A 233 -11.34 11.28 28.93
N GLN A 234 -12.05 10.20 29.28
CA GLN A 234 -12.93 9.46 28.37
C GLN A 234 -14.20 10.25 28.03
N ASP A 235 -14.81 10.93 29.00
CA ASP A 235 -15.96 11.82 28.76
C ASP A 235 -15.57 13.01 27.88
N GLU A 236 -14.38 13.56 28.09
CA GLU A 236 -13.84 14.63 27.25
C GLU A 236 -13.53 14.14 25.83
N LEU A 237 -12.98 12.93 25.68
CA LEU A 237 -12.73 12.29 24.38
C LEU A 237 -14.04 12.08 23.59
N VAL A 238 -15.06 11.54 24.25
CA VAL A 238 -16.40 11.33 23.68
C VAL A 238 -17.04 12.65 23.26
N LYS A 239 -16.94 13.68 24.11
CA LYS A 239 -17.45 15.02 23.78
C LYS A 239 -16.71 15.61 22.58
N VAL A 240 -15.39 15.47 22.54
CA VAL A 240 -14.57 15.88 21.40
C VAL A 240 -15.01 15.14 20.13
N MET A 241 -15.27 13.84 20.17
CA MET A 241 -15.76 13.09 19.02
C MET A 241 -17.15 13.55 18.56
N LYS A 242 -18.10 13.78 19.49
CA LYS A 242 -19.43 14.35 19.20
C LYS A 242 -19.31 15.71 18.50
N ASP A 243 -18.45 16.59 19.02
CA ASP A 243 -18.21 17.92 18.48
C ASP A 243 -17.57 17.87 17.06
N LEU A 244 -16.88 16.78 16.72
CA LEU A 244 -16.34 16.52 15.39
C LEU A 244 -17.37 15.95 14.40
N GLY A 245 -18.62 15.75 14.83
CA GLY A 245 -19.64 15.08 14.03
C GLY A 245 -19.31 13.60 13.76
N LEU A 246 -18.39 13.03 14.54
CA LEU A 246 -18.19 11.60 14.60
C LEU A 246 -19.25 11.06 15.55
N GLU A 247 -20.02 10.07 15.09
CA GLU A 247 -20.96 9.46 16.00
C GLU A 247 -20.18 8.69 17.08
N PRO A 248 -20.28 9.14 18.34
CA PRO A 248 -19.60 8.57 19.50
C PRO A 248 -20.08 7.15 19.76
N ASP A 249 -21.22 6.73 19.21
CA ASP A 249 -21.77 5.37 19.20
C ASP A 249 -20.74 4.31 18.79
N ARG A 250 -19.66 4.70 18.09
CA ARG A 250 -18.50 3.86 17.82
C ARG A 250 -17.72 3.43 19.08
N PHE A 251 -17.69 4.29 20.10
CA PHE A 251 -16.98 4.15 21.36
C PHE A 251 -17.93 4.03 22.56
N GLU A 252 -19.18 4.48 22.40
CA GLU A 252 -20.26 4.49 23.39
C GLU A 252 -21.27 3.35 23.19
N GLN A 253 -21.02 2.34 22.33
CA GLN A 253 -21.82 1.11 22.33
C GLN A 253 -21.52 0.32 23.62
N LYS A 254 -21.96 0.89 24.75
CA LYS A 254 -22.28 0.11 25.94
C LYS A 254 -23.11 -1.07 25.44
N PRO A 255 -22.77 -2.30 25.83
CA PRO A 255 -23.52 -3.47 25.42
C PRO A 255 -25.00 -3.17 25.68
N ALA A 256 -25.81 -3.02 24.63
CA ALA A 256 -27.23 -2.89 24.83
C ALA A 256 -27.78 -4.30 24.97
N ARG A 257 -28.72 -4.51 25.88
CA ARG A 257 -29.47 -5.76 25.90
C ARG A 257 -30.11 -5.98 24.52
N ILE A 258 -29.91 -7.17 23.97
CA ILE A 258 -30.50 -7.61 22.72
C ILE A 258 -31.79 -8.34 23.05
N ASP A 259 -32.93 -7.69 22.82
CA ASP A 259 -34.26 -8.21 23.19
C ASP A 259 -34.90 -9.11 22.13
N ALA A 260 -34.43 -9.01 20.88
CA ALA A 260 -34.92 -9.82 19.77
C ALA A 260 -33.74 -10.38 18.97
N MET A 261 -33.93 -11.56 18.37
CA MET A 261 -32.93 -12.15 17.50
C MET A 261 -32.61 -11.21 16.33
N PRO A 262 -31.33 -11.08 15.93
CA PRO A 262 -30.96 -10.30 14.77
C PRO A 262 -31.72 -10.76 13.51
N SER A 263 -32.26 -9.82 12.76
CA SER A 263 -33.05 -10.09 11.55
C SER A 263 -32.19 -10.26 10.30
N LYS A 264 -30.93 -9.81 10.33
CA LYS A 264 -30.03 -9.88 9.18
C LYS A 264 -28.58 -10.08 9.61
N LEU A 265 -27.85 -10.89 8.84
CA LEU A 265 -26.42 -11.13 8.98
C LEU A 265 -25.72 -10.67 7.71
N LEU A 266 -24.61 -9.95 7.85
CA LEU A 266 -23.68 -9.63 6.78
C LEU A 266 -22.31 -10.25 7.07
N LEU A 267 -21.77 -10.98 6.10
CA LEU A 267 -20.38 -11.45 6.10
C LEU A 267 -19.62 -10.66 5.03
N ILE A 268 -18.64 -9.87 5.44
CA ILE A 268 -17.87 -8.98 4.59
C ILE A 268 -16.45 -9.53 4.49
N VAL A 269 -16.00 -9.80 3.27
CA VAL A 269 -14.63 -10.23 2.98
C VAL A 269 -13.95 -9.15 2.15
N ALA A 270 -12.93 -8.51 2.71
CA ALA A 270 -12.21 -7.41 2.05
C ALA A 270 -10.70 -7.66 2.03
N ASN A 271 -10.12 -7.70 0.84
CA ASN A 271 -8.68 -7.87 0.61
C ASN A 271 -7.99 -6.49 0.67
N ARG A 272 -7.46 -6.16 1.84
CA ARG A 272 -6.90 -4.84 2.14
C ARG A 272 -5.38 -4.81 1.97
N LYS A 273 -4.88 -3.61 1.70
CA LYS A 273 -3.45 -3.31 1.80
C LYS A 273 -3.20 -2.64 3.14
N SER A 274 -2.38 -3.26 3.99
CA SER A 274 -1.86 -2.56 5.17
C SER A 274 -0.92 -1.45 4.74
N TRP A 275 -0.92 -0.31 5.43
CA TRP A 275 0.06 0.75 5.19
C TRP A 275 1.46 0.20 5.48
N GLY A 276 2.27 0.02 4.42
CA GLY A 276 3.62 -0.55 4.51
C GLY A 276 3.70 -2.01 4.94
N GLY A 277 2.58 -2.69 5.17
CA GLY A 277 2.51 -4.08 5.65
C GLY A 277 2.08 -5.08 4.58
N PRO A 278 1.95 -6.37 4.94
CA PRO A 278 1.57 -7.40 3.98
C PRO A 278 0.10 -7.20 3.60
N LYS A 279 -0.29 -7.75 2.44
CA LYS A 279 -1.71 -7.87 2.10
C LYS A 279 -2.36 -8.78 3.14
N TYR A 280 -3.53 -8.38 3.63
CA TYR A 280 -4.33 -9.22 4.51
C TYR A 280 -5.79 -9.16 4.07
N THR A 281 -6.50 -10.27 4.25
CA THR A 281 -7.93 -10.32 4.02
C THR A 281 -8.64 -10.17 5.36
N SER A 282 -9.33 -9.06 5.54
CA SER A 282 -10.27 -8.87 6.65
C SER A 282 -11.56 -9.64 6.37
N VAL A 283 -12.03 -10.41 7.36
CA VAL A 283 -13.33 -11.09 7.31
C VAL A 283 -14.13 -10.66 8.53
N SER A 284 -15.22 -9.93 8.32
CA SER A 284 -16.11 -9.48 9.40
C SER A 284 -17.50 -10.05 9.27
N LEU A 285 -18.11 -10.38 10.41
CA LEU A 285 -19.50 -10.82 10.53
C LEU A 285 -20.24 -9.79 11.37
N ARG A 286 -21.30 -9.21 10.81
CA ARG A 286 -22.14 -8.19 11.45
C ARG A 286 -23.59 -8.67 11.53
N ALA A 287 -24.21 -8.51 12.69
CA ALA A 287 -25.62 -8.84 12.92
C ALA A 287 -26.44 -7.59 13.19
N TYR A 288 -27.61 -7.51 12.57
CA TYR A 288 -28.48 -6.34 12.58
C TYR A 288 -29.85 -6.70 13.13
N ASN A 289 -30.42 -5.80 13.93
CA ASN A 289 -31.81 -5.90 14.37
C ASN A 289 -32.79 -5.48 13.25
N ASN A 290 -34.09 -5.56 13.53
CA ASN A 290 -35.16 -5.21 12.60
C ASN A 290 -35.21 -3.72 12.20
N GLN A 291 -34.55 -2.84 12.96
CA GLN A 291 -34.39 -1.43 12.64
C GLN A 291 -33.16 -1.17 11.75
N GLY A 292 -32.38 -2.22 11.46
CA GLY A 292 -31.12 -2.09 10.71
C GLY A 292 -29.97 -1.57 11.56
N LYS A 293 -30.10 -1.51 12.90
CA LYS A 293 -29.00 -1.18 13.80
C LYS A 293 -28.14 -2.41 14.03
N MET A 294 -26.82 -2.26 13.94
CA MET A 294 -25.90 -3.34 14.28
C MET A 294 -25.95 -3.60 15.78
N VAL A 295 -26.06 -4.87 16.15
CA VAL A 295 -26.16 -5.32 17.55
C VAL A 295 -25.03 -6.25 17.95
N LEU A 296 -24.36 -6.89 16.98
CA LEU A 296 -23.20 -7.77 17.20
C LEU A 296 -22.23 -7.64 16.02
N SER A 297 -20.93 -7.72 16.29
CA SER A 297 -19.88 -7.74 15.26
C SER A 297 -18.67 -8.54 15.73
N ASP A 298 -18.04 -9.26 14.81
CA ASP A 298 -16.75 -9.92 15.00
C ASP A 298 -15.91 -9.75 13.72
N GLU A 299 -14.60 -9.64 13.84
CA GLU A 299 -13.68 -9.52 12.72
C GLU A 299 -12.42 -10.35 12.96
N VAL A 300 -11.92 -11.00 11.90
CA VAL A 300 -10.68 -11.77 11.94
C VAL A 300 -9.87 -11.51 10.66
N PRO A 301 -8.56 -11.23 10.78
CA PRO A 301 -7.66 -11.22 9.63
C PRO A 301 -7.32 -12.65 9.18
N VAL A 302 -7.26 -12.86 7.87
CA VAL A 302 -6.77 -14.10 7.24
C VAL A 302 -5.72 -13.72 6.20
N SER A 303 -4.60 -14.46 6.18
CA SER A 303 -3.48 -14.20 5.26
C SER A 303 -3.00 -15.50 4.62
N ASP A 304 -2.45 -15.41 3.41
CA ASP A 304 -1.70 -16.51 2.79
C ASP A 304 -0.26 -16.61 3.31
N ASP A 305 0.19 -15.64 4.10
CA ASP A 305 1.40 -15.73 4.90
C ASP A 305 1.05 -16.01 6.38
N PRO A 306 1.07 -17.29 6.80
CA PRO A 306 0.78 -17.67 8.19
C PRO A 306 1.88 -17.24 9.17
N THR A 307 2.95 -16.58 8.70
CA THR A 307 4.04 -16.03 9.51
C THR A 307 4.03 -14.51 9.60
N SER A 308 3.05 -13.85 8.97
CA SER A 308 2.84 -12.41 9.13
C SER A 308 2.63 -12.06 10.61
N GLN A 309 3.33 -11.01 11.07
CA GLN A 309 3.36 -10.55 12.47
C GLN A 309 1.98 -10.30 13.08
N GLN A 310 0.93 -10.10 12.28
CA GLN A 310 -0.45 -9.99 12.77
C GLN A 310 -0.91 -11.22 13.57
N PHE A 311 -0.35 -12.41 13.32
CA PHE A 311 -0.60 -13.61 14.14
C PHE A 311 0.31 -13.72 15.37
N GLU A 312 1.46 -13.03 15.40
CA GLU A 312 2.34 -12.95 16.58
C GLU A 312 1.87 -11.85 17.55
N GLU A 313 1.34 -10.72 17.06
CA GLU A 313 0.76 -9.66 17.89
C GLU A 313 -0.59 -10.05 18.51
N LEU A 314 -1.35 -10.94 17.87
CA LEU A 314 -2.51 -11.59 18.49
C LEU A 314 -2.14 -12.48 19.70
N ASP A 315 -0.85 -12.71 19.96
CA ASP A 315 -0.33 -13.51 21.08
C ASP A 315 0.61 -12.72 22.03
N LEU A 316 0.67 -11.38 21.97
CA LEU A 316 1.67 -10.60 22.74
C LEU A 316 1.18 -9.32 23.46
N ALA A 317 -0.11 -9.24 23.79
CA ALA A 317 -0.62 -8.24 24.74
C ALA A 317 -1.10 -8.89 26.06
N ALA A 318 -0.28 -9.74 26.67
CA ALA A 318 -0.33 -10.09 28.10
C ALA A 318 0.85 -11.02 28.45
N VAL A 319 2.05 -10.46 28.60
CA VAL A 319 3.08 -11.08 29.44
C VAL A 319 3.32 -10.14 30.61
N PRO A 320 2.78 -10.43 31.80
CA PRO A 320 3.28 -9.83 33.03
C PRO A 320 4.72 -10.28 33.20
N ALA A 321 5.59 -9.33 33.56
CA ALA A 321 6.99 -9.60 33.85
C ALA A 321 7.09 -10.52 35.08
N GLY A 322 7.38 -11.81 34.89
CA GLY A 322 7.62 -12.67 36.05
C GLY A 322 7.48 -14.18 35.86
N VAL A 323 8.16 -14.79 34.89
CA VAL A 323 8.53 -16.21 35.02
C VAL A 323 9.99 -16.39 34.63
N ALA A 324 10.82 -16.63 35.64
CA ALA A 324 12.19 -17.06 35.49
C ALA A 324 12.23 -18.35 34.65
N VAL A 325 12.81 -18.24 33.46
CA VAL A 325 13.25 -19.40 32.70
C VAL A 325 14.33 -20.08 33.56
N ALA A 326 14.07 -21.33 33.95
CA ALA A 326 15.02 -22.17 34.65
C ALA A 326 16.37 -22.12 33.93
N ALA A 327 17.41 -21.85 34.70
CA ALA A 327 18.79 -21.83 34.26
C ALA A 327 19.06 -23.06 33.39
N ARG A 328 19.38 -22.82 32.10
CA ARG A 328 20.19 -23.76 31.35
C ARG A 328 21.53 -23.83 32.06
N ASP A 329 21.96 -25.04 32.36
CA ASP A 329 23.27 -25.32 32.93
C ASP A 329 24.33 -24.50 32.21
N ALA A 330 25.03 -23.70 33.01
CA ALA A 330 26.18 -22.92 32.62
C ALA A 330 27.34 -23.89 32.37
N ASP A 331 27.50 -24.33 31.13
CA ASP A 331 28.74 -24.90 30.61
C ASP A 331 28.81 -24.85 29.06
N ASP A 332 28.24 -23.79 28.48
CA ASP A 332 28.65 -23.34 27.14
C ASP A 332 29.20 -21.92 27.30
N ASP A 333 30.52 -21.81 27.46
CA ASP A 333 31.29 -20.62 27.13
C ASP A 333 31.09 -20.31 25.64
N GLU A 334 29.90 -19.82 25.25
CA GLU A 334 29.79 -19.05 24.03
C GLU A 334 30.44 -17.68 24.29
N PRO A 335 31.55 -17.36 23.60
CA PRO A 335 32.20 -16.08 23.78
C PRO A 335 31.22 -14.96 23.45
N PRO A 336 31.37 -13.77 24.06
CA PRO A 336 30.53 -12.61 23.77
C PRO A 336 30.37 -12.49 22.26
N VAL A 337 29.13 -12.33 21.78
CA VAL A 337 28.81 -12.10 20.37
C VAL A 337 29.76 -11.03 19.86
N LYS A 338 30.85 -11.46 19.22
CA LYS A 338 31.79 -10.57 18.57
C LYS A 338 30.92 -9.79 17.60
N ALA A 339 30.91 -8.47 17.73
CA ALA A 339 30.36 -7.58 16.72
C ALA A 339 30.76 -8.19 15.37
N LYS A 340 29.76 -8.69 14.62
CA LYS A 340 30.03 -9.35 13.33
C LYS A 340 30.89 -8.36 12.58
N THR A 341 32.13 -8.74 12.28
CA THR A 341 32.99 -7.98 11.39
C THR A 341 32.11 -7.59 10.21
N PRO A 342 31.91 -6.29 9.91
CA PRO A 342 31.01 -5.90 8.85
C PRO A 342 31.41 -6.71 7.63
N ALA A 343 30.48 -7.50 7.08
CA ALA A 343 30.73 -8.23 5.86
C ALA A 343 31.31 -7.22 4.86
N VAL A 344 32.42 -7.55 4.22
CA VAL A 344 33.06 -6.65 3.24
C VAL A 344 32.01 -6.33 2.20
N GLN A 345 31.49 -5.10 2.23
CA GLN A 345 30.48 -4.65 1.29
C GLN A 345 31.17 -4.30 -0.02
N THR A 346 30.67 -4.87 -1.10
CA THR A 346 31.27 -4.72 -2.41
C THR A 346 30.59 -3.59 -3.14
N LYS A 347 31.32 -2.52 -3.46
CA LYS A 347 30.75 -1.39 -4.21
C LYS A 347 30.34 -1.86 -5.61
N LEU A 348 29.13 -1.47 -6.02
CA LEU A 348 28.62 -1.76 -7.36
C LEU A 348 29.23 -0.79 -8.39
N GLU A 349 29.66 -1.32 -9.54
CA GLU A 349 30.11 -0.50 -10.67
C GLU A 349 28.90 0.05 -11.43
N LEU A 350 28.77 1.38 -11.47
CA LEU A 350 27.62 2.06 -12.05
C LEU A 350 27.96 2.71 -13.40
N SER A 351 27.07 2.52 -14.37
CA SER A 351 27.11 3.21 -15.65
C SER A 351 26.74 4.69 -15.50
N GLU A 352 27.12 5.50 -16.50
CA GLU A 352 26.71 6.92 -16.54
C GLU A 352 25.19 7.08 -16.55
N GLY A 353 24.45 6.15 -17.15
CA GLY A 353 22.99 6.15 -17.11
C GLY A 353 22.46 6.00 -15.68
N SER A 354 22.99 5.03 -14.92
CA SER A 354 22.62 4.83 -13.51
C SER A 354 22.99 6.02 -12.63
N LYS A 355 24.19 6.57 -12.80
CA LYS A 355 24.60 7.79 -12.08
C LYS A 355 23.69 8.96 -12.44
N THR A 356 23.28 9.09 -13.70
CA THR A 356 22.34 10.13 -14.15
C THR A 356 20.97 9.97 -13.48
N TRP A 357 20.41 8.77 -13.45
CA TRP A 357 19.16 8.51 -12.71
C TRP A 357 19.30 8.80 -11.21
N LEU A 358 20.40 8.37 -10.59
CA LEU A 358 20.67 8.61 -9.17
C LEU A 358 20.80 10.10 -8.89
N ARG A 359 21.54 10.87 -9.68
CA ARG A 359 21.65 12.34 -9.52
C ARG A 359 20.31 13.04 -9.74
N ALA A 360 19.54 12.63 -10.74
CA ALA A 360 18.19 13.16 -10.98
C ALA A 360 17.25 12.89 -9.78
N HIS A 361 17.48 11.80 -9.06
CA HIS A 361 16.72 11.43 -7.86
C HIS A 361 17.25 12.11 -6.59
N GLU A 362 18.58 12.18 -6.41
CA GLU A 362 19.27 12.79 -5.26
C GLU A 362 19.02 14.29 -5.14
N THR A 363 18.81 14.97 -6.27
CA THR A 363 18.59 16.43 -6.31
C THR A 363 17.30 16.86 -5.61
N ARG A 364 16.33 15.96 -5.38
CA ARG A 364 15.03 16.33 -4.81
C ARG A 364 14.60 15.64 -3.52
N ARG A 365 15.00 14.39 -3.26
CA ARG A 365 14.34 13.62 -2.19
C ARG A 365 15.21 13.01 -1.10
N MET A 366 16.51 13.26 -1.06
CA MET A 366 17.37 12.47 -0.16
C MET A 366 18.53 13.24 0.45
N ARG A 367 18.18 14.35 1.10
CA ARG A 367 19.01 14.83 2.18
C ARG A 367 18.08 15.13 3.36
N ARG A 368 17.82 14.12 4.18
CA ARG A 368 17.80 14.32 5.64
C ARG A 368 18.96 15.27 5.97
N GLY A 369 18.64 16.50 6.36
CA GLY A 369 19.61 17.57 6.61
C GLY A 369 20.18 18.34 5.40
N ALA A 370 19.51 18.37 4.24
CA ALA A 370 19.91 19.25 3.12
C ALA A 370 19.70 20.71 3.50
N LYS A 371 20.77 21.50 3.51
CA LYS A 371 20.67 22.95 3.69
C LYS A 371 20.31 23.71 2.40
N GLU A 372 20.34 23.05 1.24
CA GLU A 372 20.12 23.69 -0.07
C GLU A 372 19.27 22.81 -1.00
N ASP A 373 18.23 23.41 -1.58
CA ASP A 373 17.45 22.87 -2.69
C ASP A 373 18.24 23.05 -3.99
N LYS A 374 18.63 21.95 -4.64
CA LYS A 374 19.36 22.01 -5.92
C LYS A 374 18.42 21.51 -7.02
N PRO A 375 18.07 22.36 -8.00
CA PRO A 375 17.23 21.90 -9.11
C PRO A 375 17.90 20.72 -9.81
N VAL A 376 17.09 19.79 -10.30
CA VAL A 376 17.55 18.73 -11.20
C VAL A 376 18.27 19.41 -12.37
N ARG A 377 19.49 18.98 -12.67
CA ARG A 377 20.26 19.56 -13.78
C ARG A 377 19.50 19.34 -15.09
N PRO A 378 19.42 20.34 -15.99
CA PRO A 378 18.67 20.20 -17.24
C PRO A 378 19.04 18.93 -18.00
N GLU A 379 20.33 18.61 -18.12
CA GLU A 379 20.80 17.42 -18.82
C GLU A 379 20.37 16.10 -18.16
N ASP A 380 20.30 16.04 -16.83
CA ASP A 380 19.80 14.86 -16.12
C ASP A 380 18.28 14.75 -16.32
N LEU A 381 17.55 15.88 -16.29
CA LEU A 381 16.11 15.92 -16.54
C LEU A 381 15.77 15.49 -17.97
N ASP A 382 16.57 15.90 -18.95
CA ASP A 382 16.45 15.52 -20.36
C ASP A 382 16.60 14.02 -20.55
N PHE A 383 17.58 13.45 -19.85
CA PHE A 383 17.83 12.03 -19.86
C PHE A 383 16.64 11.25 -19.30
N VAL A 384 16.15 11.61 -18.12
CA VAL A 384 15.04 10.90 -17.48
C VAL A 384 13.68 11.15 -18.17
N ALA A 385 13.49 12.32 -18.78
CA ALA A 385 12.27 12.66 -19.51
C ALA A 385 12.12 11.87 -20.82
N ASN A 386 13.21 11.32 -21.37
CA ASN A 386 13.18 10.48 -22.56
C ASN A 386 13.27 8.99 -22.21
N MET A 387 12.32 8.47 -21.43
CA MET A 387 12.36 7.07 -20.95
C MET A 387 12.28 6.04 -22.08
N ALA A 388 11.73 6.42 -23.23
CA ALA A 388 11.69 5.54 -24.39
C ALA A 388 13.09 5.24 -24.94
N ALA A 389 13.99 6.24 -24.93
CA ALA A 389 15.39 6.06 -25.31
C ALA A 389 16.27 5.64 -24.13
N ASN A 390 15.95 6.11 -22.93
CA ASN A 390 16.69 5.89 -21.69
C ASN A 390 15.84 5.04 -20.75
N GLU A 391 15.65 3.76 -21.07
CA GLU A 391 14.81 2.88 -20.26
C GLU A 391 15.34 2.79 -18.81
N PRO A 392 14.55 3.13 -17.78
CA PRO A 392 15.03 3.13 -16.39
C PRO A 392 15.52 1.75 -15.92
N LEU A 393 14.88 0.67 -16.34
CA LEU A 393 15.34 -0.70 -16.02
C LEU A 393 16.71 -1.02 -16.64
N SER A 394 17.12 -0.30 -17.69
CA SER A 394 18.41 -0.47 -18.37
C SER A 394 19.59 0.04 -17.55
N THR A 395 19.35 0.62 -16.38
CA THR A 395 20.34 1.33 -15.57
C THR A 395 20.72 0.53 -14.32
N LEU A 396 20.44 1.00 -13.09
CA LEU A 396 20.89 0.34 -11.86
C LEU A 396 20.51 -1.15 -11.80
N PRO A 397 19.27 -1.56 -12.17
CA PRO A 397 18.93 -2.98 -12.18
C PRO A 397 19.80 -3.80 -13.13
N THR A 398 20.13 -3.25 -14.30
CA THR A 398 20.98 -3.91 -15.30
C THR A 398 22.45 -3.91 -14.89
N ASP A 399 22.97 -2.80 -14.38
CA ASP A 399 24.36 -2.70 -13.92
C ASP A 399 24.64 -3.73 -12.82
N PHE A 400 23.71 -3.86 -11.87
CA PHE A 400 23.75 -4.90 -10.85
C PHE A 400 23.82 -6.31 -11.45
N LEU A 401 22.97 -6.64 -12.43
CA LEU A 401 22.97 -7.97 -13.04
C LEU A 401 24.23 -8.25 -13.88
N PHE A 402 24.77 -7.23 -14.55
CA PHE A 402 26.02 -7.35 -15.33
C PHE A 402 27.24 -7.52 -14.42
N ASP A 403 27.30 -6.77 -13.32
CA ASP A 403 28.34 -6.91 -12.31
C ASP A 403 28.28 -8.30 -11.66
N MET A 404 27.08 -8.76 -11.31
CA MET A 404 26.86 -10.12 -10.80
C MET A 404 27.27 -11.21 -11.80
N ALA A 405 26.92 -11.06 -13.09
CA ALA A 405 27.35 -11.97 -14.14
C ALA A 405 28.88 -12.08 -14.21
N THR A 406 29.55 -10.93 -14.16
CA THR A 406 31.02 -10.83 -14.27
C THR A 406 31.71 -11.43 -13.04
N ARG A 407 31.30 -11.03 -11.83
CA ARG A 407 31.90 -11.51 -10.57
C ARG A 407 31.75 -13.01 -10.36
N ASN A 408 30.62 -13.56 -10.78
CA ASN A 408 30.34 -14.98 -10.61
C ASN A 408 30.73 -15.81 -11.83
N ASN A 409 31.23 -15.17 -12.90
CA ASN A 409 31.55 -15.81 -14.17
C ASN A 409 30.39 -16.69 -14.69
N VAL A 410 29.18 -16.12 -14.71
CA VAL A 410 27.94 -16.78 -15.16
C VAL A 410 27.28 -15.97 -16.26
N ASN A 411 26.51 -16.68 -17.09
CA ASN A 411 25.59 -16.07 -18.04
C ASN A 411 24.30 -15.65 -17.31
N VAL A 412 23.75 -14.49 -17.64
CA VAL A 412 22.50 -13.97 -17.05
C VAL A 412 21.48 -13.69 -18.13
N VAL A 413 20.25 -14.15 -17.91
CA VAL A 413 19.06 -13.68 -18.63
C VAL A 413 18.00 -13.34 -17.60
N ALA A 414 17.44 -12.14 -17.67
CA ALA A 414 16.50 -11.67 -16.67
C ALA A 414 15.27 -11.01 -17.29
N SER A 415 14.09 -11.28 -16.75
CA SER A 415 12.88 -10.48 -16.99
C SER A 415 12.61 -9.56 -15.81
N LEU A 416 12.61 -8.25 -16.04
CA LEU A 416 12.65 -7.24 -14.99
C LEU A 416 11.28 -6.58 -14.77
N PRO A 417 10.73 -6.58 -13.54
CA PRO A 417 9.54 -5.82 -13.19
C PRO A 417 9.88 -4.37 -12.83
N ASP A 418 8.90 -3.49 -12.99
CA ASP A 418 9.04 -2.08 -12.60
C ASP A 418 9.22 -1.88 -11.09
N SER A 419 8.89 -2.87 -10.28
CA SER A 419 9.14 -2.87 -8.83
C SER A 419 10.63 -2.73 -8.47
N LEU A 420 11.55 -3.07 -9.39
CA LEU A 420 12.99 -2.85 -9.17
C LEU A 420 13.38 -1.37 -9.11
N LEU A 421 12.53 -0.49 -9.64
CA LEU A 421 12.78 0.97 -9.61
C LEU A 421 12.61 1.56 -8.20
N ASP A 422 11.98 0.84 -7.27
CA ASP A 422 11.90 1.26 -5.86
C ASP A 422 13.29 1.37 -5.20
N THR A 423 14.32 0.69 -5.73
CA THR A 423 15.69 0.84 -5.21
C THR A 423 16.23 2.26 -5.38
N PHE A 424 15.75 3.01 -6.38
CA PHE A 424 16.04 4.44 -6.47
C PHE A 424 15.34 5.22 -5.35
N ALA A 425 14.09 4.87 -5.03
CA ALA A 425 13.26 5.57 -4.05
C ALA A 425 13.80 5.52 -2.62
N TYR A 426 14.51 4.44 -2.24
CA TYR A 426 15.10 4.29 -0.90
C TYR A 426 16.44 5.04 -0.69
N GLY A 427 16.81 5.95 -1.61
CA GLY A 427 17.86 6.93 -1.36
C GLY A 427 19.26 6.37 -1.28
N ALA A 428 19.50 5.36 -2.10
CA ALA A 428 20.84 4.87 -2.32
C ALA A 428 21.68 6.02 -2.90
N LYS A 429 22.66 6.50 -2.14
CA LYS A 429 23.68 7.43 -2.65
C LYS A 429 24.64 6.66 -3.54
N GLU A 430 25.19 7.30 -4.55
CA GLU A 430 26.17 6.66 -5.45
C GLU A 430 27.30 5.94 -4.68
N ASP A 431 27.78 6.50 -3.56
CA ASP A 431 28.84 5.94 -2.72
C ASP A 431 28.37 4.84 -1.75
N LYS A 432 27.06 4.58 -1.65
CA LYS A 432 26.43 3.62 -0.72
C LYS A 432 25.67 2.49 -1.41
N ILE A 433 25.84 2.34 -2.72
CA ILE A 433 25.25 1.23 -3.47
C ILE A 433 26.24 0.07 -3.46
N PHE A 434 25.87 -0.97 -2.71
CA PHE A 434 26.64 -2.20 -2.56
C PHE A 434 25.86 -3.38 -3.15
N VAL A 435 26.60 -4.33 -3.73
CA VAL A 435 26.05 -5.53 -4.38
C VAL A 435 25.16 -6.31 -3.41
N GLU A 436 25.58 -6.45 -2.15
CA GLU A 436 24.87 -7.21 -1.14
C GLU A 436 23.52 -6.58 -0.80
N ASN A 437 23.46 -5.25 -0.68
CA ASN A 437 22.23 -4.52 -0.39
C ASN A 437 21.25 -4.63 -1.57
N VAL A 438 21.72 -4.45 -2.80
CA VAL A 438 20.86 -4.57 -4.00
C VAL A 438 20.39 -6.00 -4.18
N SER A 439 21.27 -6.99 -3.99
CA SER A 439 20.92 -8.41 -4.05
C SER A 439 19.85 -8.78 -3.03
N HIS A 440 20.00 -8.29 -1.80
CA HIS A 440 19.01 -8.49 -0.75
C HIS A 440 17.67 -7.84 -1.10
N THR A 441 17.67 -6.62 -1.65
CA THR A 441 16.44 -5.96 -2.10
C THR A 441 15.75 -6.73 -3.24
N TYR A 442 16.51 -7.22 -4.23
CA TYR A 442 15.94 -7.85 -5.42
C TYR A 442 15.52 -9.30 -5.24
N PHE A 443 16.31 -10.08 -4.52
CA PHE A 443 16.14 -11.54 -4.41
C PHE A 443 15.93 -12.04 -2.98
N GLY A 444 16.19 -11.19 -1.99
CA GLY A 444 16.11 -11.52 -0.57
C GLY A 444 17.36 -12.09 0.05
N GLY A 445 17.31 -12.19 1.37
CA GLY A 445 18.30 -12.87 2.19
C GLY A 445 17.88 -14.31 2.49
N GLU A 446 18.86 -15.22 2.65
CA GLU A 446 18.60 -16.63 3.02
C GLU A 446 17.92 -16.79 4.39
N LYS A 447 17.96 -15.76 5.25
CA LYS A 447 17.50 -15.84 6.66
C LYS A 447 16.56 -14.71 7.09
N GLU A 448 16.35 -13.68 6.27
CA GLU A 448 15.57 -12.51 6.68
C GLU A 448 14.28 -12.40 5.87
N ARG A 449 13.17 -12.35 6.62
CA ARG A 449 11.81 -12.10 6.15
C ARG A 449 11.66 -10.64 5.73
N VAL A 450 12.42 -10.20 4.74
CA VAL A 450 12.23 -8.86 4.20
C VAL A 450 11.12 -8.90 3.16
N TRP A 451 10.24 -7.91 3.27
CA TRP A 451 9.06 -7.67 2.47
C TRP A 451 9.27 -7.96 0.98
N ASN A 452 8.44 -8.83 0.40
CA ASN A 452 8.19 -9.02 -1.04
C ASN A 452 9.37 -8.74 -1.99
N HIS A 453 10.31 -9.68 -2.10
CA HIS A 453 11.37 -9.57 -3.11
C HIS A 453 10.80 -9.64 -4.52
N PRO A 454 11.08 -8.66 -5.39
CA PRO A 454 10.42 -8.55 -6.69
C PRO A 454 10.82 -9.66 -7.69
N MET A 455 11.91 -10.37 -7.43
CA MET A 455 12.50 -11.33 -8.36
C MET A 455 12.78 -12.69 -7.72
N VAL A 456 12.75 -13.73 -8.54
CA VAL A 456 13.22 -15.09 -8.25
C VAL A 456 14.42 -15.38 -9.15
N LEU A 457 15.46 -16.00 -8.59
CA LEU A 457 16.69 -16.34 -9.30
C LEU A 457 16.87 -17.85 -9.39
N ALA A 458 16.75 -18.40 -10.60
CA ALA A 458 17.10 -19.80 -10.88
C ALA A 458 18.59 -19.89 -11.24
N LYS A 459 19.37 -20.60 -10.43
CA LYS A 459 20.79 -20.87 -10.67
C LYS A 459 20.96 -22.27 -11.28
N GLU A 460 21.50 -22.30 -12.49
CA GLU A 460 21.90 -23.51 -13.20
C GLU A 460 23.40 -23.46 -13.50
N ALA A 461 23.98 -24.58 -13.95
CA ALA A 461 25.41 -24.65 -14.25
C ALA A 461 25.83 -23.59 -15.28
N GLY A 462 26.51 -22.54 -14.82
CA GLY A 462 26.96 -21.41 -15.65
C GLY A 462 25.85 -20.43 -16.09
N TRP A 463 24.64 -20.54 -15.55
CA TRP A 463 23.49 -19.70 -15.94
C TRP A 463 22.68 -19.25 -14.76
N TRP A 464 22.32 -17.97 -14.75
CA TRP A 464 21.33 -17.39 -13.86
C TRP A 464 20.16 -16.89 -14.69
N VAL A 465 18.97 -17.42 -14.43
CA VAL A 465 17.72 -16.97 -15.03
C VAL A 465 16.90 -16.27 -13.96
N ALA A 466 16.70 -14.97 -14.11
CA ALA A 466 15.95 -14.17 -13.16
C ALA A 466 14.56 -13.85 -13.72
N THR A 467 13.51 -14.05 -12.94
CA THR A 467 12.13 -13.76 -13.33
C THR A 467 11.43 -12.97 -12.24
N PRO A 468 10.38 -12.19 -12.53
CA PRO A 468 9.58 -11.59 -11.47
C PRO A 468 9.00 -12.68 -10.56
N GLN A 469 8.87 -12.41 -9.25
CA GLN A 469 8.18 -13.33 -8.34
C GLN A 469 6.69 -13.49 -8.72
N GLU A 470 6.09 -12.43 -9.26
CA GLU A 470 4.73 -12.42 -9.77
C GLU A 470 4.71 -11.94 -11.25
N PRO A 471 5.04 -12.79 -12.24
CA PRO A 471 5.20 -12.37 -13.64
C PRO A 471 3.94 -11.72 -14.24
N GLU A 472 2.76 -12.26 -13.96
CA GLU A 472 1.48 -11.67 -14.38
C GLU A 472 1.29 -10.26 -13.81
N ARG A 473 1.51 -10.11 -12.49
CA ARG A 473 1.38 -8.83 -11.80
C ARG A 473 2.41 -7.82 -12.31
N ALA A 474 3.64 -8.25 -12.56
CA ALA A 474 4.68 -7.41 -13.17
C ALA A 474 4.23 -6.85 -14.53
N ARG A 475 3.64 -7.69 -15.39
CA ARG A 475 3.09 -7.27 -16.70
C ARG A 475 1.86 -6.37 -16.57
N ALA A 476 0.98 -6.67 -15.61
CA ALA A 476 -0.22 -5.88 -15.35
C ALA A 476 0.15 -4.48 -14.82
N ASN A 477 1.19 -4.40 -13.98
CA ASN A 477 1.66 -3.19 -13.30
C ASN A 477 2.76 -2.44 -14.06
N ARG A 478 3.01 -2.81 -15.33
CA ARG A 478 4.01 -2.13 -16.15
C ARG A 478 3.56 -0.70 -16.44
N ILE A 479 4.42 0.26 -16.12
CA ILE A 479 4.19 1.69 -16.32
C ILE A 479 4.26 2.03 -17.80
N ASP A 480 3.36 2.89 -18.26
CA ASP A 480 3.47 3.50 -19.57
C ASP A 480 4.61 4.53 -19.63
N ARG A 481 5.74 4.12 -20.22
CA ARG A 481 6.93 4.97 -20.42
C ARG A 481 6.63 6.23 -21.23
N VAL A 482 5.68 6.16 -22.18
CA VAL A 482 5.31 7.31 -23.02
C VAL A 482 4.57 8.35 -22.17
N MET A 483 3.64 7.92 -21.32
CA MET A 483 2.91 8.84 -20.45
C MET A 483 3.81 9.42 -19.34
N ALA A 484 4.71 8.60 -18.78
CA ALA A 484 5.72 9.08 -17.84
C ALA A 484 6.65 10.14 -18.48
N SER A 485 7.13 9.88 -19.69
CA SER A 485 7.96 10.81 -20.46
C SER A 485 7.23 12.13 -20.77
N LYS A 486 5.94 12.05 -21.12
CA LYS A 486 5.10 13.25 -21.33
C LYS A 486 4.95 14.08 -20.06
N ALA A 487 4.73 13.45 -18.91
CA ALA A 487 4.63 14.14 -17.63
C ALA A 487 5.95 14.83 -17.27
N LEU A 488 7.09 14.15 -17.43
CA LEU A 488 8.41 14.73 -17.19
C LEU A 488 8.76 15.84 -18.18
N THR A 489 8.34 15.71 -19.44
CA THR A 489 8.53 16.77 -20.44
C THR A 489 7.70 18.00 -20.10
N ALA A 490 6.44 17.82 -19.69
CA ALA A 490 5.60 18.90 -19.20
C ALA A 490 6.27 19.59 -18.00
N TYR A 491 6.72 18.80 -17.02
CA TYR A 491 7.46 19.31 -15.88
C TYR A 491 8.72 20.09 -16.30
N ARG A 492 9.52 19.57 -17.23
CA ARG A 492 10.72 20.23 -17.77
C ARG A 492 10.39 21.60 -18.37
N THR A 493 9.34 21.70 -19.17
CA THR A 493 8.98 22.95 -19.86
C THR A 493 8.55 24.04 -18.90
N SER A 494 7.74 23.74 -17.89
CA SER A 494 7.23 24.74 -16.92
C SER A 494 8.04 24.84 -15.63
N GLN A 495 8.94 23.90 -15.36
CA GLN A 495 9.55 23.66 -14.03
C GLN A 495 8.47 23.47 -12.94
N TRP A 496 7.32 22.95 -13.36
CA TRP A 496 6.11 22.82 -12.55
C TRP A 496 5.17 21.83 -13.22
N LEU A 497 4.57 20.91 -12.47
CA LEU A 497 3.53 20.05 -13.01
C LEU A 497 2.17 20.64 -12.70
N THR A 498 1.23 20.59 -13.64
CA THR A 498 -0.18 20.98 -13.37
C THR A 498 -0.97 19.78 -12.88
N LEU A 499 -2.09 20.01 -12.18
CA LEU A 499 -2.98 18.91 -11.77
C LEU A 499 -3.40 18.04 -12.96
N ASP A 500 -3.72 18.66 -14.09
CA ASP A 500 -4.18 17.94 -15.28
C ASP A 500 -3.09 17.03 -15.85
N ALA A 501 -1.82 17.44 -15.83
CA ALA A 501 -0.70 16.61 -16.27
C ALA A 501 -0.42 15.46 -15.27
N ALA A 502 -0.42 15.76 -13.97
CA ALA A 502 -0.29 14.77 -12.90
C ALA A 502 -1.40 13.71 -12.95
N ALA A 503 -2.64 14.16 -13.15
CA ALA A 503 -3.82 13.31 -13.22
C ALA A 503 -3.85 12.45 -14.47
N THR A 504 -3.50 13.01 -15.63
CA THR A 504 -3.40 12.24 -16.88
C THR A 504 -2.39 11.11 -16.76
N PHE A 505 -1.23 11.40 -16.16
CA PHE A 505 -0.24 10.38 -15.88
C PHE A 505 -0.77 9.33 -14.89
N SER A 506 -1.38 9.76 -13.78
CA SER A 506 -1.94 8.86 -12.77
C SER A 506 -3.02 7.93 -13.33
N ALA A 507 -3.84 8.42 -14.27
CA ALA A 507 -4.84 7.64 -14.97
C ALA A 507 -4.25 6.56 -15.89
N SER A 508 -3.03 6.77 -16.39
CA SER A 508 -2.32 5.82 -17.27
C SER A 508 -1.60 4.70 -16.50
N VAL A 509 -1.27 4.92 -15.22
CA VAL A 509 -0.54 3.97 -14.39
C VAL A 509 -1.55 3.03 -13.73
N PRO A 510 -1.39 1.69 -13.74
CA PRO A 510 -2.23 0.78 -12.96
C PRO A 510 -2.23 1.13 -11.47
N GLU A 511 -3.34 0.96 -10.75
CA GLU A 511 -3.42 1.38 -9.34
C GLU A 511 -2.39 0.67 -8.44
N GLU A 512 -2.13 -0.61 -8.68
CA GLU A 512 -1.09 -1.34 -7.94
C GLU A 512 0.34 -0.93 -8.31
N ALA A 513 0.55 -0.42 -9.52
CA ALA A 513 1.82 0.16 -9.95
C ALA A 513 2.05 1.55 -9.35
N SER A 514 0.98 2.18 -8.84
CA SER A 514 1.05 3.52 -8.30
C SER A 514 2.00 3.58 -7.10
N THR A 515 2.04 2.62 -6.18
CA THR A 515 2.92 2.75 -5.01
C THR A 515 4.41 2.78 -5.39
N THR A 516 4.87 1.88 -6.26
CA THR A 516 6.28 1.77 -6.64
C THR A 516 6.71 2.94 -7.51
N PHE A 517 6.05 3.14 -8.65
CA PHE A 517 6.50 4.16 -9.59
C PHE A 517 5.98 5.56 -9.26
N SER A 518 4.86 5.71 -8.55
CA SER A 518 4.51 7.03 -8.00
C SER A 518 5.49 7.41 -6.91
N SER A 519 6.07 6.49 -6.13
CA SER A 519 7.09 6.90 -5.16
C SER A 519 8.25 7.59 -5.91
N TRP A 520 8.76 6.96 -6.98
CA TRP A 520 9.87 7.47 -7.78
C TRP A 520 9.48 8.67 -8.69
N THR A 521 8.37 8.62 -9.42
CA THR A 521 7.91 9.77 -10.23
C THR A 521 7.49 10.93 -9.35
N SER A 522 6.94 10.70 -8.16
CA SER A 522 6.70 11.78 -7.20
C SER A 522 8.00 12.42 -6.74
N CYS A 523 9.12 11.68 -6.62
CA CYS A 523 10.43 12.28 -6.35
C CYS A 523 10.88 13.25 -7.45
N VAL A 524 10.68 12.88 -8.72
CA VAL A 524 11.21 13.65 -9.86
C VAL A 524 10.23 14.75 -10.29
N LEU A 525 8.97 14.39 -10.48
CA LEU A 525 7.89 15.29 -10.91
C LEU A 525 7.42 16.22 -9.79
N ASP A 526 7.78 15.94 -8.54
CA ASP A 526 7.24 16.63 -7.38
C ASP A 526 5.70 16.58 -7.41
N LEU A 527 5.15 15.35 -7.33
CA LEU A 527 3.68 15.15 -7.25
C LEU A 527 3.13 15.46 -5.85
N THR A 528 4.01 15.72 -4.90
CA THR A 528 3.69 16.01 -3.50
C THR A 528 2.82 17.26 -3.28
N PRO A 529 2.90 18.35 -4.09
CA PRO A 529 2.00 19.49 -4.02
C PRO A 529 0.52 19.11 -4.25
N PHE A 530 0.25 17.91 -4.77
CA PHE A 530 -1.09 17.38 -5.03
C PHE A 530 -1.58 16.41 -3.93
N GLY A 531 -0.68 15.93 -3.05
CA GLY A 531 -0.90 14.79 -2.16
C GLY A 531 -1.35 15.10 -0.73
N GLY A 532 -1.21 16.35 -0.27
CA GLY A 532 -1.40 16.69 1.15
C GLY A 532 -0.35 16.03 2.06
N ILE A 533 -0.22 16.54 3.28
CA ILE A 533 0.92 16.29 4.19
C ILE A 533 1.09 14.86 4.70
N PHE A 534 0.09 14.02 4.56
CA PHE A 534 0.14 12.69 5.19
C PHE A 534 0.03 11.55 4.20
N GLY A 535 -0.20 11.81 2.91
CA GLY A 535 -0.72 10.77 2.01
C GLY A 535 -2.02 10.10 2.51
N MET A 536 -2.59 10.58 3.65
CA MET A 536 -3.74 10.02 4.36
C MET A 536 -5.08 10.46 3.77
N GLY A 537 -5.06 11.34 2.78
CA GLY A 537 -6.19 11.47 1.86
C GLY A 537 -5.89 10.58 0.67
N GLY A 538 -6.76 9.61 0.37
CA GLY A 538 -6.70 8.75 -0.82
C GLY A 538 -6.84 9.50 -2.15
N ASN A 539 -6.04 10.56 -2.34
CA ASN A 539 -6.01 11.48 -3.46
C ASN A 539 -5.55 10.77 -4.73
N GLY A 540 -4.77 9.70 -4.66
CA GLY A 540 -4.36 8.92 -5.84
C GLY A 540 -5.57 8.47 -6.67
N GLY A 541 -6.62 7.98 -6.00
CA GLY A 541 -7.85 7.60 -6.69
C GLY A 541 -8.68 8.79 -7.18
N TRP A 542 -8.68 9.93 -6.47
CA TRP A 542 -9.36 11.16 -6.95
C TRP A 542 -8.62 11.81 -8.13
N MET A 543 -7.30 11.78 -8.12
CA MET A 543 -6.43 12.25 -9.20
C MET A 543 -6.59 11.35 -10.43
N ARG A 544 -6.71 10.02 -10.24
CA ARG A 544 -7.08 9.09 -11.30
C ARG A 544 -8.47 9.41 -11.87
N ILE A 545 -9.49 9.60 -11.03
CA ILE A 545 -10.83 10.00 -11.48
C ILE A 545 -10.72 11.28 -12.32
N TRP A 546 -10.02 12.31 -11.83
CA TRP A 546 -9.81 13.57 -12.54
C TRP A 546 -9.13 13.38 -13.91
N GLY A 547 -8.10 12.54 -13.98
CA GLY A 547 -7.38 12.22 -15.21
C GLY A 547 -8.21 11.45 -16.24
N LEU A 548 -9.22 10.72 -15.78
CA LEU A 548 -10.17 9.99 -16.63
C LEU A 548 -11.33 10.87 -17.11
N LEU A 549 -11.50 12.09 -16.60
CA LEU A 549 -12.51 13.02 -17.07
C LEU A 549 -12.10 13.68 -18.39
N ASP A 550 -13.08 13.86 -19.28
CA ASP A 550 -12.90 14.69 -20.46
C ASP A 550 -12.70 16.18 -20.06
N PRO A 551 -12.12 17.01 -20.94
CA PRO A 551 -11.87 18.42 -20.65
C PRO A 551 -13.13 19.22 -20.27
N GLY A 552 -14.29 18.90 -20.86
CA GLY A 552 -15.55 19.60 -20.57
C GLY A 552 -16.08 19.30 -19.16
N SER A 553 -16.01 18.03 -18.74
CA SER A 553 -16.31 17.63 -17.36
C SER A 553 -15.39 18.31 -16.34
N ARG A 554 -14.08 18.37 -16.61
CA ARG A 554 -13.11 19.09 -15.75
C ARG A 554 -13.42 20.57 -15.65
N GLN A 555 -13.70 21.23 -16.77
CA GLN A 555 -14.06 22.64 -16.79
C GLN A 555 -15.35 22.91 -16.01
N SER A 556 -16.36 22.05 -16.17
CA SER A 556 -17.62 22.14 -15.42
C SER A 556 -17.37 22.06 -13.91
N LEU A 557 -16.55 21.09 -13.46
CA LEU A 557 -16.18 20.95 -12.05
C LEU A 557 -15.36 22.14 -11.55
N ARG A 558 -14.39 22.67 -12.32
CA ARG A 558 -13.64 23.88 -11.94
C ARG A 558 -14.57 25.07 -11.69
N GLN A 559 -15.66 25.17 -12.46
CA GLN A 559 -16.71 26.20 -12.32
C GLN A 559 -17.73 25.92 -11.21
N GLY A 560 -17.60 24.81 -10.48
CA GLY A 560 -18.55 24.41 -9.42
C GLY A 560 -19.82 23.74 -9.92
N SER A 561 -19.92 23.43 -11.22
CA SER A 561 -21.06 22.71 -11.79
C SER A 561 -20.98 21.21 -11.47
N ALA A 562 -22.14 20.58 -11.32
CA ALA A 562 -22.25 19.14 -11.15
C ALA A 562 -22.21 18.40 -12.50
N VAL A 563 -21.54 17.25 -12.54
CA VAL A 563 -21.48 16.33 -13.69
C VAL A 563 -22.17 15.02 -13.31
N GLN A 564 -23.19 14.60 -14.07
CA GLN A 564 -23.90 13.35 -13.78
C GLN A 564 -23.06 12.13 -14.12
N PHE A 565 -23.22 11.02 -13.39
CA PHE A 565 -22.49 9.78 -13.67
C PHE A 565 -22.82 9.19 -15.05
N SER A 566 -24.04 9.41 -15.55
CA SER A 566 -24.47 9.00 -16.89
C SER A 566 -23.57 9.55 -18.02
N VAL A 567 -23.02 10.76 -17.86
CA VAL A 567 -22.15 11.40 -18.86
C VAL A 567 -20.65 11.19 -18.60
N LEU A 568 -20.28 10.63 -17.44
CA LEU A 568 -18.87 10.35 -17.14
C LEU A 568 -18.31 9.26 -18.05
N PRO A 569 -17.03 9.34 -18.45
CA PRO A 569 -16.34 8.23 -19.11
C PRO A 569 -16.40 6.93 -18.28
N GLU A 570 -16.44 5.78 -18.96
CA GLU A 570 -16.56 4.47 -18.31
C GLU A 570 -15.44 4.23 -17.27
N GLY A 571 -14.21 4.64 -17.57
CA GLY A 571 -13.10 4.55 -16.64
C GLY A 571 -13.36 5.31 -15.33
N ALA A 572 -13.81 6.57 -15.40
CA ALA A 572 -14.12 7.36 -14.22
C ALA A 572 -15.26 6.74 -13.39
N ARG A 573 -16.30 6.19 -14.04
CA ARG A 573 -17.37 5.45 -13.35
C ARG A 573 -16.86 4.21 -12.64
N LYS A 574 -15.97 3.43 -13.27
CA LYS A 574 -15.37 2.23 -12.66
C LYS A 574 -14.55 2.59 -11.43
N GLU A 575 -13.78 3.68 -11.47
CA GLU A 575 -13.01 4.16 -10.32
C GLU A 575 -13.89 4.65 -9.17
N ILE A 576 -14.97 5.39 -9.46
CA ILE A 576 -15.96 5.77 -8.45
C ILE A 576 -16.60 4.51 -7.85
N SER A 577 -17.02 3.56 -8.69
CA SER A 577 -17.59 2.29 -8.23
C SER A 577 -16.62 1.51 -7.34
N LYS A 578 -15.33 1.43 -7.72
CA LYS A 578 -14.29 0.78 -6.91
C LYS A 578 -14.17 1.45 -5.54
N LYS A 579 -14.23 2.77 -5.46
CA LYS A 579 -14.20 3.48 -4.16
C LYS A 579 -15.47 3.31 -3.32
N VAL A 580 -16.63 3.15 -3.95
CA VAL A 580 -17.90 2.91 -3.24
C VAL A 580 -17.99 1.48 -2.71
N PHE A 581 -17.53 0.49 -3.48
CA PHE A 581 -17.77 -0.91 -3.19
C PHE A 581 -16.51 -1.73 -2.85
N GLY A 582 -15.31 -1.17 -2.97
CA GLY A 582 -14.03 -1.87 -2.77
C GLY A 582 -13.63 -2.08 -1.31
N ALA A 583 -12.45 -2.68 -1.11
CA ALA A 583 -11.93 -3.07 0.21
C ALA A 583 -11.79 -1.91 1.20
N ASP A 584 -11.44 -0.73 0.67
CA ASP A 584 -11.27 0.51 1.42
C ASP A 584 -12.45 1.47 1.17
N THR A 585 -13.67 0.94 1.12
CA THR A 585 -14.87 1.78 0.98
C THR A 585 -14.91 2.84 2.09
N GLN A 586 -15.27 4.07 1.72
CA GLN A 586 -15.33 5.23 2.60
C GLN A 586 -16.57 6.08 2.30
N VAL A 587 -17.72 5.42 2.08
CA VAL A 587 -18.96 6.17 1.85
C VAL A 587 -19.39 6.84 3.15
N MET A 588 -19.59 8.15 3.08
CA MET A 588 -19.95 9.00 4.21
C MET A 588 -21.32 9.62 4.01
N LYS A 589 -22.01 9.90 5.12
CA LYS A 589 -23.14 10.84 5.14
C LYS A 589 -22.57 12.26 5.08
N PHE A 590 -22.98 13.03 4.09
CA PHE A 590 -22.62 14.43 4.03
C PHE A 590 -23.46 15.19 5.06
N PRO A 591 -22.84 15.97 5.95
CA PRO A 591 -23.61 16.82 6.85
C PRO A 591 -24.48 17.78 6.03
N PRO A 592 -25.65 18.20 6.55
CA PRO A 592 -26.38 19.32 5.96
C PRO A 592 -25.40 20.50 5.86
N ALA A 593 -25.43 21.21 4.73
CA ALA A 593 -24.46 22.26 4.40
C ALA A 593 -24.44 23.35 5.48
N LYS A 594 -23.63 23.19 6.52
CA LYS A 594 -23.31 24.25 7.48
C LYS A 594 -22.20 25.11 6.91
N ALA A 595 -22.31 26.41 7.15
CA ALA A 595 -21.50 27.47 6.60
C ALA A 595 -19.99 27.26 6.85
N ASN A 596 -19.20 27.56 5.82
CA ASN A 596 -17.74 27.77 5.83
C ASN A 596 -17.00 27.16 7.02
N ASN A 597 -16.67 25.88 6.91
CA ASN A 597 -15.69 25.32 7.83
C ASN A 597 -14.31 25.70 7.31
N ASP A 598 -13.70 26.73 7.88
CA ASP A 598 -12.42 27.29 7.42
C ASP A 598 -11.22 26.35 7.64
N LEU A 599 -11.42 25.17 8.23
CA LEU A 599 -10.38 24.15 8.48
C LEU A 599 -10.54 22.93 7.55
N GLN A 600 -10.26 23.12 6.27
CA GLN A 600 -10.54 22.16 5.20
C GLN A 600 -9.66 20.90 5.27
N ILE A 601 -8.34 21.08 5.45
CA ILE A 601 -7.39 19.96 5.50
C ILE A 601 -7.57 19.17 6.77
N MET A 602 -7.74 19.85 7.89
CA MET A 602 -7.91 19.23 9.19
C MET A 602 -9.21 18.44 9.26
N ASN A 603 -10.32 18.95 8.70
CA ASN A 603 -11.53 18.15 8.53
C ASN A 603 -11.30 16.90 7.67
N SER A 604 -10.52 17.02 6.61
CA SER A 604 -10.22 15.88 5.72
C SER A 604 -9.32 14.85 6.41
N MET A 605 -8.32 15.32 7.18
CA MET A 605 -7.44 14.50 8.01
C MET A 605 -8.24 13.80 9.11
N MET A 606 -9.15 14.51 9.77
CA MET A 606 -10.06 13.93 10.77
C MET A 606 -10.98 12.88 10.17
N MET A 607 -11.57 13.15 9.00
CA MET A 607 -12.34 12.13 8.31
C MET A 607 -11.47 10.93 7.93
N GLY A 608 -10.24 11.15 7.44
CA GLY A 608 -9.30 10.07 7.14
C GLY A 608 -8.97 9.22 8.36
N MET A 609 -8.67 9.85 9.50
CA MET A 609 -8.37 9.16 10.77
C MET A 609 -9.61 8.46 11.34
N ALA A 610 -10.77 9.10 11.29
CA ALA A 610 -12.02 8.50 11.75
C ALA A 610 -12.44 7.31 10.88
N MET A 611 -12.26 7.38 9.56
CA MET A 611 -12.68 6.32 8.64
C MET A 611 -11.64 5.20 8.50
N GLY A 612 -10.43 5.38 9.02
CA GLY A 612 -9.26 4.54 8.75
C GLY A 612 -9.22 3.16 9.41
N SER A 613 -10.10 2.83 10.37
CA SER A 613 -10.10 1.47 10.96
C SER A 613 -11.24 0.58 10.46
N GLU A 614 -12.42 1.12 10.14
CA GLU A 614 -13.58 0.33 9.73
C GLU A 614 -14.50 1.15 8.80
N GLY A 615 -14.15 1.25 7.51
CA GLY A 615 -14.83 2.12 6.52
C GLY A 615 -16.28 1.78 6.13
N GLY A 616 -17.01 0.99 6.91
CA GLY A 616 -18.44 0.73 6.66
C GLY A 616 -19.24 1.17 7.87
N GLY A 617 -20.18 2.11 7.70
CA GLY A 617 -21.02 2.57 8.81
C GLY A 617 -21.70 1.39 9.52
N PHE A 618 -21.91 1.58 10.82
CA PHE A 618 -22.34 0.51 11.71
C PHE A 618 -23.74 0.03 11.36
N ASP A 619 -24.62 0.90 10.92
CA ASP A 619 -25.98 0.54 10.54
C ASP A 619 -26.06 -0.06 9.14
N LEU A 620 -27.06 -0.91 8.95
CA LEU A 620 -27.37 -1.52 7.65
C LEU A 620 -27.62 -0.45 6.58
N ALA A 621 -28.18 0.69 6.99
CA ALA A 621 -28.41 1.82 6.10
C ALA A 621 -27.11 2.43 5.56
N ASP A 622 -25.96 2.18 6.18
CA ASP A 622 -24.66 2.75 5.83
C ASP A 622 -23.76 1.77 5.06
N GLU A 623 -24.20 0.53 4.91
CA GLU A 623 -23.58 -0.44 4.02
C GLU A 623 -23.88 -0.09 2.54
N PRO A 624 -22.87 0.20 1.70
CA PRO A 624 -23.06 0.56 0.29
C PRO A 624 -23.93 -0.40 -0.50
N THR A 625 -23.79 -1.70 -0.25
CA THR A 625 -24.56 -2.72 -0.96
C THR A 625 -26.04 -2.81 -0.55
N GLU A 626 -26.45 -2.13 0.53
CA GLU A 626 -27.84 -2.04 0.99
C GLU A 626 -28.57 -0.83 0.41
N PHE A 627 -27.97 0.37 0.49
CA PHE A 627 -28.60 1.58 -0.04
C PHE A 627 -28.36 1.77 -1.56
N LEU A 628 -27.41 1.04 -2.15
CA LEU A 628 -27.23 0.88 -3.61
C LEU A 628 -27.37 -0.59 -4.03
N PRO A 629 -28.57 -1.18 -3.91
CA PRO A 629 -28.76 -2.63 -4.09
C PRO A 629 -28.58 -3.10 -5.54
N ASN A 630 -28.48 -2.17 -6.51
CA ASN A 630 -28.29 -2.43 -7.94
C ASN A 630 -26.95 -1.87 -8.47
N GLY A 631 -26.03 -1.50 -7.57
CA GLY A 631 -24.78 -0.84 -7.93
C GLY A 631 -24.93 0.68 -8.04
N LEU A 632 -23.94 1.32 -8.66
CA LEU A 632 -23.86 2.78 -8.74
C LEU A 632 -25.06 3.36 -9.50
N ASP A 633 -25.83 4.28 -8.89
CA ASP A 633 -26.96 4.95 -9.55
C ASP A 633 -26.44 5.97 -10.58
N MET A 634 -26.85 5.84 -11.85
CA MET A 634 -26.43 6.75 -12.93
C MET A 634 -26.97 8.18 -12.78
N ARG A 635 -27.94 8.41 -11.89
CA ARG A 635 -28.41 9.74 -11.49
C ARG A 635 -27.51 10.40 -10.44
N GLY A 636 -26.55 9.66 -9.89
CA GLY A 636 -25.50 10.22 -9.05
C GLY A 636 -24.69 11.28 -9.78
N ARG A 637 -23.96 12.10 -9.03
CA ARG A 637 -23.25 13.26 -9.57
C ARG A 637 -21.91 13.47 -8.92
N LEU A 638 -20.94 13.88 -9.72
CA LEU A 638 -19.67 14.42 -9.28
C LEU A 638 -19.79 15.95 -9.21
N MET A 639 -19.36 16.52 -8.09
CA MET A 639 -19.41 17.95 -7.82
C MET A 639 -18.04 18.41 -7.33
N SER A 640 -17.75 19.69 -7.47
CA SER A 640 -16.55 20.31 -6.94
C SER A 640 -16.88 21.60 -6.23
N GLN A 641 -16.18 21.87 -5.14
CA GLN A 641 -16.09 23.18 -4.52
C GLN A 641 -14.64 23.62 -4.55
N SER A 642 -14.35 24.63 -5.37
CA SER A 642 -13.01 25.17 -5.55
C SER A 642 -12.81 26.42 -4.69
N PHE A 643 -11.63 26.57 -4.09
CA PHE A 643 -11.23 27.78 -3.39
C PHE A 643 -9.75 28.07 -3.66
N SER A 644 -9.37 29.34 -3.67
CA SER A 644 -8.00 29.78 -3.88
C SER A 644 -7.39 30.19 -2.55
N GLU A 645 -6.16 29.74 -2.29
CA GLU A 645 -5.44 30.06 -1.06
C GLU A 645 -3.93 30.22 -1.33
N PRO A 646 -3.20 30.99 -0.50
CA PRO A 646 -1.75 30.98 -0.56
C PRO A 646 -1.21 29.63 -0.12
N TYR A 647 -0.09 29.23 -0.70
CA TYR A 647 0.68 28.08 -0.25
C TYR A 647 2.18 28.36 -0.21
N PHE A 648 2.90 27.52 0.51
CA PHE A 648 4.33 27.61 0.77
C PHE A 648 5.04 26.37 0.27
N LEU A 649 6.12 26.57 -0.48
CA LEU A 649 7.17 25.57 -0.61
C LEU A 649 8.26 25.90 0.40
N ALA A 650 8.50 24.97 1.33
CA ALA A 650 9.54 25.11 2.33
C ALA A 650 10.85 24.45 1.89
N SER A 651 11.96 25.11 2.14
CA SER A 651 13.33 24.59 1.95
C SER A 651 14.24 24.96 3.13
N GLY A 652 15.39 24.30 3.25
CA GLY A 652 16.40 24.61 4.27
C GLY A 652 16.14 24.06 5.68
N VAL A 653 15.16 23.16 5.83
CA VAL A 653 14.81 22.44 7.06
C VAL A 653 14.75 20.94 6.78
N ASP A 654 15.08 20.09 7.76
CA ASP A 654 15.04 18.62 7.62
C ASP A 654 13.60 18.12 7.70
N ILE A 655 12.85 18.27 6.62
CA ILE A 655 11.42 17.96 6.62
C ILE A 655 11.15 16.50 6.26
N SER A 656 11.90 15.53 6.80
CA SER A 656 11.76 14.11 6.41
C SER A 656 10.32 13.56 6.49
N PHE A 657 9.45 14.20 7.28
CA PHE A 657 8.03 13.87 7.41
C PHE A 657 7.09 14.61 6.42
N MET A 658 7.50 15.74 5.83
CA MET A 658 6.67 16.57 4.91
C MET A 658 7.39 16.92 3.61
N GLU A 659 8.49 16.23 3.29
CA GLU A 659 9.35 16.49 2.14
C GLU A 659 8.48 16.75 0.90
N SER A 660 8.57 17.98 0.36
CA SER A 660 7.89 18.52 -0.82
C SER A 660 6.40 18.90 -0.73
N ALA A 661 5.81 18.99 0.46
CA ALA A 661 4.42 19.45 0.59
C ALA A 661 4.28 20.95 0.25
N ALA A 662 3.40 21.26 -0.71
CA ALA A 662 2.83 22.60 -0.86
C ALA A 662 1.90 22.88 0.33
N LEU A 663 2.44 23.50 1.39
CA LEU A 663 1.72 23.78 2.62
C LEU A 663 0.78 24.96 2.42
N GLY A 664 -0.52 24.82 2.68
CA GLY A 664 -1.39 25.98 2.82
C GLY A 664 -1.21 26.66 4.16
N ALA A 665 -1.95 27.76 4.37
CA ALA A 665 -1.96 28.49 5.64
C ALA A 665 -2.44 27.63 6.83
N GLU A 666 -3.39 26.73 6.59
CA GLU A 666 -3.92 25.83 7.62
C GLU A 666 -2.87 24.80 8.05
N GLU A 667 -2.20 24.19 7.09
CA GLU A 667 -1.16 23.20 7.35
C GLU A 667 0.07 23.80 8.04
N TYR A 668 0.51 24.98 7.57
CA TYR A 668 1.59 25.71 8.21
C TYR A 668 1.24 26.05 9.67
N ALA A 669 0.01 26.51 9.92
CA ALA A 669 -0.48 26.80 11.26
C ALA A 669 -0.51 25.57 12.16
N LEU A 670 -0.92 24.40 11.64
CA LEU A 670 -0.90 23.14 12.39
C LEU A 670 0.53 22.78 12.81
N PHE A 671 1.49 22.84 11.90
CA PHE A 671 2.89 22.53 12.21
C PHE A 671 3.51 23.49 13.20
N ASP A 672 3.26 24.78 13.05
CA ASP A 672 3.74 25.77 14.00
C ASP A 672 3.21 25.47 15.42
N ILE A 673 1.93 25.11 15.55
CA ILE A 673 1.35 24.70 16.83
C ILE A 673 2.01 23.43 17.35
N MET A 674 2.15 22.38 16.53
CA MET A 674 2.76 21.11 16.94
C MET A 674 4.23 21.28 17.36
N SER A 675 4.99 22.12 16.67
CA SER A 675 6.39 22.41 17.00
C SER A 675 6.55 23.06 18.38
N GLY A 676 5.50 23.73 18.88
CA GLY A 676 5.46 24.32 20.23
C GLY A 676 4.99 23.36 21.33
N MET A 677 4.56 22.13 20.99
CA MET A 677 4.03 21.18 21.98
C MET A 677 5.16 20.44 22.73
N PRO A 678 5.05 20.27 24.06
CA PRO A 678 5.95 19.39 24.81
C PRO A 678 5.94 17.97 24.23
N GLY A 679 7.13 17.41 23.93
CA GLY A 679 7.29 16.09 23.29
C GLY A 679 7.52 16.14 21.78
N MET A 680 6.93 17.11 21.07
CA MET A 680 7.13 17.31 19.62
C MET A 680 8.16 18.39 19.30
N ALA A 681 8.44 19.29 20.25
CA ALA A 681 9.47 20.32 20.10
C ALA A 681 10.89 19.77 19.88
N GLN A 682 11.14 18.49 20.22
CA GLN A 682 12.41 17.81 19.96
C GLN A 682 12.52 17.26 18.53
N GLU A 683 11.41 17.15 17.79
CA GLU A 683 11.40 16.75 16.39
C GLU A 683 11.74 17.95 15.51
N GLU A 684 13.03 18.11 15.16
CA GLU A 684 13.52 19.19 14.28
C GLU A 684 12.74 19.28 12.96
N SER A 685 12.19 18.15 12.50
CA SER A 685 11.41 18.05 11.27
C SER A 685 10.08 18.81 11.26
N LEU A 686 9.53 19.14 12.45
CA LEU A 686 8.30 19.91 12.60
C LEU A 686 8.56 21.41 12.76
N ASN A 687 9.81 21.82 12.98
CA ASN A 687 10.15 23.21 13.25
C ASN A 687 10.28 24.04 11.95
N MET A 688 9.23 24.78 11.63
CA MET A 688 9.15 25.64 10.44
C MET A 688 9.86 27.01 10.59
N SER A 689 10.36 27.34 11.78
CA SER A 689 10.93 28.67 12.05
C SER A 689 12.23 28.95 11.27
N GLY A 690 12.97 27.90 10.94
CA GLY A 690 14.20 27.96 10.12
C GLY A 690 13.96 27.80 8.61
N ALA A 691 12.71 27.57 8.18
CA ALA A 691 12.40 27.30 6.79
C ALA A 691 12.49 28.57 5.93
N LYS A 692 13.07 28.43 4.74
CA LYS A 692 12.91 29.37 3.64
C LYS A 692 11.63 29.01 2.89
N LEU A 693 10.78 29.99 2.62
CA LEU A 693 9.45 29.79 2.06
C LEU A 693 9.34 30.50 0.72
N LYS A 694 8.98 29.78 -0.34
CA LYS A 694 8.49 30.39 -1.59
C LYS A 694 6.98 30.37 -1.58
N VAL A 695 6.36 31.51 -1.87
CA VAL A 695 4.91 31.69 -1.80
C VAL A 695 4.31 31.58 -3.20
N GLY A 696 3.24 30.81 -3.33
CA GLY A 696 2.41 30.75 -4.53
C GLY A 696 0.92 30.77 -4.18
N LYS A 697 0.08 30.63 -5.21
CA LYS A 697 -1.36 30.42 -5.05
C LYS A 697 -1.72 29.01 -5.47
N ARG A 698 -2.64 28.38 -4.77
CA ARG A 698 -3.21 27.08 -5.17
C ARG A 698 -4.72 27.15 -5.25
N ILE A 699 -5.27 26.37 -6.16
CA ILE A 699 -6.70 26.07 -6.18
C ILE A 699 -6.91 24.72 -5.49
N SER A 700 -7.55 24.73 -4.35
CA SER A 700 -7.96 23.52 -3.65
C SER A 700 -9.39 23.19 -4.08
N MET A 701 -9.58 21.99 -4.63
CA MET A 701 -10.85 21.49 -5.15
C MET A 701 -11.33 20.35 -4.28
N ARG A 702 -12.37 20.60 -3.49
CA ARG A 702 -13.10 19.54 -2.80
C ARG A 702 -14.00 18.83 -3.81
N LEU A 703 -13.63 17.61 -4.17
CA LEU A 703 -14.46 16.75 -5.01
C LEU A 703 -15.44 15.96 -4.14
N ARG A 704 -16.69 15.86 -4.62
CA ARG A 704 -17.75 15.10 -3.98
C ARG A 704 -18.48 14.26 -5.02
N ALA A 705 -18.43 12.94 -4.86
CA ALA A 705 -19.25 12.02 -5.65
C ALA A 705 -20.49 11.67 -4.81
N GLU A 706 -21.62 12.30 -5.10
CA GLU A 706 -22.91 11.99 -4.47
C GLU A 706 -23.53 10.77 -5.16
N VAL A 707 -23.54 9.65 -4.45
CA VAL A 707 -23.98 8.35 -4.97
C VAL A 707 -25.42 8.03 -4.56
N ALA A 708 -25.89 8.67 -3.49
CA ALA A 708 -27.27 8.65 -3.02
C ALA A 708 -27.56 9.99 -2.28
N PRO A 709 -28.83 10.35 -2.01
CA PRO A 709 -29.15 11.60 -1.32
C PRO A 709 -28.36 11.75 -0.03
N GLN A 710 -27.57 12.82 0.06
CA GLN A 710 -26.69 13.12 1.21
C GLN A 710 -25.66 12.02 1.53
N ARG A 711 -25.33 11.13 0.60
CA ARG A 711 -24.36 10.05 0.79
C ARG A 711 -23.38 9.98 -0.36
N GLY A 712 -22.12 9.69 -0.08
CA GLY A 712 -21.13 9.55 -1.13
C GLY A 712 -19.68 9.59 -0.67
N LEU A 713 -18.81 9.88 -1.62
CA LEU A 713 -17.37 9.98 -1.41
C LEU A 713 -16.95 11.44 -1.43
N GLN A 714 -15.95 11.79 -0.62
CA GLN A 714 -15.29 13.08 -0.67
C GLN A 714 -13.78 12.92 -0.84
N GLY A 715 -13.18 13.88 -1.53
CA GLY A 715 -11.74 14.02 -1.63
C GLY A 715 -11.34 15.45 -1.88
N MET A 716 -10.05 15.69 -1.89
CA MET A 716 -9.49 16.99 -2.20
C MET A 716 -8.37 16.84 -3.20
N LEU A 717 -8.41 17.66 -4.26
CA LEU A 717 -7.30 17.84 -5.18
C LEU A 717 -6.76 19.24 -5.00
N MET A 718 -5.45 19.40 -5.13
CA MET A 718 -4.81 20.70 -5.15
C MET A 718 -4.33 20.97 -6.58
N ASP A 719 -4.42 22.20 -7.05
CA ASP A 719 -3.83 22.64 -8.32
C ASP A 719 -3.00 23.89 -8.00
N PRO A 720 -1.79 23.71 -7.46
CA PRO A 720 -0.91 24.80 -7.12
C PRO A 720 -0.34 25.42 -8.40
N GLU A 721 -0.28 26.75 -8.45
CA GLU A 721 0.46 27.49 -9.47
C GLU A 721 1.94 27.52 -9.11
N LYS A 722 2.81 27.69 -10.10
CA LYS A 722 4.25 27.87 -9.84
C LYS A 722 4.44 29.05 -8.86
N PRO A 723 5.18 28.87 -7.75
CA PRO A 723 5.38 29.94 -6.78
C PRO A 723 6.36 30.97 -7.34
N GLY A 724 6.35 32.17 -6.76
CA GLY A 724 7.36 33.19 -7.08
C GLY A 724 8.77 32.78 -6.62
N ASP A 725 9.79 33.42 -7.17
CA ASP A 725 11.19 33.17 -6.81
C ASP A 725 11.63 33.86 -5.51
N THR A 726 10.78 34.75 -4.96
CA THR A 726 11.07 35.46 -3.71
C THR A 726 11.07 34.49 -2.52
N GLU A 727 12.18 34.43 -1.80
CA GLU A 727 12.31 33.68 -0.56
C GLU A 727 11.85 34.52 0.64
N TYR A 728 10.97 33.93 1.43
CA TYR A 728 10.50 34.45 2.71
C TYR A 728 11.00 33.53 3.85
N THR A 729 10.76 33.98 5.07
CA THR A 729 10.92 33.29 6.34
C THR A 729 9.62 33.51 7.10
N SER A 730 9.37 32.72 8.14
CA SER A 730 8.21 32.92 9.04
C SER A 730 8.04 34.38 9.50
N LYS A 731 9.14 35.13 9.67
CA LYS A 731 9.15 36.52 10.18
C LYS A 731 8.83 37.59 9.14
N ASN A 732 9.07 37.36 7.86
CA ASN A 732 8.93 38.38 6.81
C ASN A 732 7.92 37.99 5.71
N LEU A 733 7.05 37.01 5.97
CA LEU A 733 5.91 36.71 5.11
C LEU A 733 5.04 37.97 4.88
N PRO A 734 4.36 38.07 3.72
CA PRO A 734 3.37 39.12 3.47
C PRO A 734 2.33 39.22 4.60
N ALA A 735 1.92 40.45 4.95
CA ALA A 735 1.08 40.71 6.12
C ALA A 735 -0.31 40.05 6.05
N ASP A 736 -0.88 39.95 4.86
CA ASP A 736 -2.14 39.24 4.60
C ASP A 736 -2.00 37.73 4.87
N ILE A 737 -0.87 37.15 4.46
CA ILE A 737 -0.56 35.74 4.71
C ILE A 737 -0.30 35.47 6.19
N GLN A 738 0.46 36.32 6.88
CA GLN A 738 0.67 36.20 8.32
C GLN A 738 -0.65 36.25 9.08
N SER A 739 -1.52 37.19 8.70
CA SER A 739 -2.85 37.33 9.30
C SER A 739 -3.70 36.08 9.08
N GLU A 740 -3.66 35.47 7.88
CA GLU A 740 -4.37 34.23 7.61
C GLU A 740 -3.81 33.05 8.43
N ILE A 741 -2.48 32.91 8.54
CA ILE A 741 -1.85 31.88 9.37
C ILE A 741 -2.29 32.02 10.84
N GLU A 742 -2.21 33.21 11.43
CA GLU A 742 -2.62 33.43 12.82
C GLU A 742 -4.12 33.17 13.03
N ARG A 743 -4.95 33.54 12.06
CA ARG A 743 -6.37 33.21 12.06
C ARG A 743 -6.59 31.69 12.06
N LYS A 744 -5.88 30.95 11.21
CA LYS A 744 -5.93 29.47 11.18
C LYS A 744 -5.41 28.88 12.49
N LYS A 745 -4.34 29.39 13.09
CA LYS A 745 -3.86 28.94 14.41
C LYS A 745 -4.94 29.09 15.48
N GLY A 746 -5.63 30.22 15.52
CA GLY A 746 -6.75 30.44 16.43
C GLY A 746 -7.87 29.40 16.26
N LEU A 747 -8.25 29.13 15.01
CA LEU A 747 -9.26 28.13 14.67
C LEU A 747 -8.81 26.70 15.03
N ILE A 748 -7.56 26.34 14.73
CA ILE A 748 -6.98 25.03 15.03
C ILE A 748 -6.92 24.82 16.55
N LYS A 749 -6.40 25.77 17.32
CA LYS A 749 -6.36 25.71 18.79
C LYS A 749 -7.75 25.58 19.42
N ALA A 750 -8.76 26.20 18.81
CA ALA A 750 -10.15 26.09 19.25
C ALA A 750 -10.83 24.78 18.80
N SER A 751 -10.23 24.04 17.87
CA SER A 751 -10.82 22.84 17.29
C SER A 751 -10.80 21.66 18.27
N PRO A 752 -11.78 20.74 18.18
CA PRO A 752 -11.75 19.53 18.98
C PRO A 752 -10.57 18.61 18.62
N LEU A 753 -10.03 18.68 17.39
CA LEU A 753 -8.87 17.86 17.00
C LEU A 753 -7.63 18.18 17.85
N MET A 754 -7.36 19.45 18.10
CA MET A 754 -6.18 19.81 18.89
C MET A 754 -6.30 19.32 20.33
N LYS A 755 -7.52 19.28 20.87
CA LYS A 755 -7.77 18.63 22.17
C LYS A 755 -7.44 17.14 22.10
N LEU A 756 -7.93 16.43 21.09
CA LEU A 756 -7.62 15.01 20.86
C LEU A 756 -6.11 14.74 20.74
N LEU A 757 -5.42 15.52 19.92
CA LEU A 757 -3.97 15.41 19.74
C LEU A 757 -3.24 15.67 21.06
N SER A 758 -3.61 16.72 21.80
CA SER A 758 -2.99 17.03 23.08
C SER A 758 -3.16 15.92 24.12
N LEU A 759 -4.34 15.29 24.18
CA LEU A 759 -4.61 14.14 25.04
C LEU A 759 -3.73 12.95 24.63
N SER A 760 -3.66 12.63 23.34
CA SER A 760 -2.87 11.51 22.80
C SER A 760 -1.37 11.67 23.09
N PHE A 761 -0.82 12.88 22.90
CA PHE A 761 0.61 13.13 23.17
C PHE A 761 0.93 13.20 24.66
N SER A 762 0.00 13.66 25.50
CA SER A 762 0.18 13.66 26.96
C SER A 762 0.32 12.24 27.54
N GLN A 763 -0.35 11.25 26.94
CA GLN A 763 -0.26 9.84 27.34
C GLN A 763 1.06 9.21 26.88
N MET A 764 1.52 9.49 25.65
CA MET A 764 2.84 9.00 25.18
C MET A 764 4.00 9.55 26.02
N GLY A 765 3.92 10.79 26.50
CA GLY A 765 4.94 11.40 27.35
C GLY A 765 5.07 10.79 28.76
N ARG A 766 4.07 10.02 29.23
CA ARG A 766 4.11 9.35 30.55
C ARG A 766 4.72 7.95 30.50
N GLY A 767 4.85 7.33 29.32
CA GLY A 767 5.43 5.99 29.15
C GLY A 767 6.95 5.96 29.04
N GLY A 768 7.60 7.11 28.80
CA GLY A 768 9.05 7.26 28.88
C GLY A 768 9.46 7.56 30.31
N GLY A 769 10.18 6.64 30.96
CA GLY A 769 10.59 6.71 32.36
C GLY A 769 11.00 8.11 32.82
N VAL A 770 10.10 8.78 33.52
CA VAL A 770 10.38 10.05 34.20
C VAL A 770 11.26 9.70 35.40
N ALA A 771 12.54 10.09 35.34
CA ALA A 771 13.40 10.05 36.50
C ALA A 771 12.74 10.86 37.64
N PRO A 772 12.70 10.35 38.88
CA PRO A 772 12.02 11.04 39.97
C PRO A 772 12.70 12.38 40.24
N PRO A 773 11.95 13.40 40.68
CA PRO A 773 12.49 14.73 40.92
C PRO A 773 13.61 14.68 41.97
N PRO A 774 14.66 15.51 41.83
CA PRO A 774 15.73 15.56 42.80
C PRO A 774 15.17 16.06 44.14
N GLN A 775 15.52 15.35 45.22
CA GLN A 775 15.24 15.74 46.60
C GLN A 775 16.05 16.98 47.00
#